data_AF-A0A9P8C1W8-F1
#
_entry.id   AF-A0A9P8C1W8-F1
#
_cell.length_a   1.000
_cell.length_b   1.000
_cell.length_c   1.000
_cell.angle_alpha   90.00
_cell.angle_beta   90.00
_cell.angle_gamma   90.00
#
_symmetry.space_group_name_H-M   'P 1'
#
loop_
_entity.id
_entity.type
_entity.pdbx_description
1 polymer ?
#
loop_
_entity_poly.entity_id
_entity_poly.type
_entity_poly.pdbx_seq_one_letter_code
_entity_poly.pdbx_strand_id
1 'polypeptide(L)'
;MSENGSSLEYHRSVGTVSHSLSEMSVDADYTPEFHLGMRPETKQLYRPDDRSIWDEWEPGNVRNDVEAGSYAQECALIVRREPHPSNNNQAAVQSITVQSPLIRKLLDITFEGYEGLNTQLKELTVKAPFHPFYYRWHRFEKLRQDEQDQETGNHINLLYDLLSKEILPHIEAMEDLTKNKVISFDYLWSIFAPGMEVYTEIDGQDRIVSLKSSRYGASFSGEFFSLECRYIDCDGSRLGYVETSLEISSFDGVKKLVDIDAIPSHLHPDVENLVERLHARGKKLEQLNGFHHLSYSGFYTSRSSRQVRKRFIENGRIIIDPHTFNIYSIAGPNLESIESDSPADSLDDHPFSETQNVIYSATSDAFRKYQKVLEKYEKNRKSDFSVRPKTLSPKQHLLCTPVLRGYCLTSKSWAEFDVDNVCPIHWSEDAFARLVLPHGCKEIIHAFVQEQLSRDDGFDDIISGKGLGFIMLLSGDPGVGKTLTAESVAEEMHQPLYSMSAGELGETAAEVEDSLELVLELARKWNAILLLDECDMFLEARTTADIRRNRLISVFLKKLEYYQGVMFLTTNRISDFDAAFESRIHLTIHYPALDTASRLYIWKTFVRMGTPESLLSDGDLERLAKNEVNGRQIKNIIKTARLLSKQQKVPLAMEHVEMVLKVKKGDFIDGTRRIGYRAS
;
A
#
# COMPACT_ATOMS: atom_id res chain seq x y z
N MET A 1 -47.16 43.09 36.99
CA MET A 1 -47.15 44.16 38.00
C MET A 1 -45.72 44.67 38.05
N SER A 2 -45.37 45.86 37.54
CA SER A 2 -45.77 47.21 38.01
C SER A 2 -45.33 47.48 39.45
N GLU A 3 -44.66 48.58 39.81
CA GLU A 3 -44.05 49.68 39.05
C GLU A 3 -43.28 50.59 40.05
N ASN A 4 -42.29 51.35 39.57
CA ASN A 4 -41.92 52.73 39.99
C ASN A 4 -41.48 53.10 41.44
N GLY A 5 -40.75 54.23 41.51
CA GLY A 5 -40.27 54.95 42.71
C GLY A 5 -38.74 54.89 42.85
N SER A 6 -37.91 55.87 42.46
CA SER A 6 -38.08 57.34 42.37
C SER A 6 -38.41 57.97 43.74
N SER A 7 -37.86 59.12 44.16
CA SER A 7 -36.98 60.14 43.52
C SER A 7 -36.55 61.19 44.58
N LEU A 8 -36.06 62.37 44.16
CA LEU A 8 -35.86 63.63 44.94
C LEU A 8 -34.47 63.73 45.65
N GLU A 9 -33.73 64.84 45.64
CA GLU A 9 -33.93 66.23 45.16
C GLU A 9 -32.53 66.91 44.97
N TYR A 10 -32.27 68.12 44.41
CA TYR A 10 -33.10 69.23 43.91
C TYR A 10 -32.31 70.16 42.91
N HIS A 11 -32.96 71.26 42.48
CA HIS A 11 -32.46 72.57 42.02
C HIS A 11 -31.34 72.79 40.95
N ARG A 12 -31.81 73.25 39.78
CA ARG A 12 -31.28 74.37 38.97
C ARG A 12 -31.30 75.70 39.79
N SER A 13 -30.52 76.77 39.55
CA SER A 13 -29.56 77.12 38.46
C SER A 13 -28.82 78.46 38.74
N VAL A 14 -27.86 78.81 37.86
CA VAL A 14 -27.27 80.15 37.57
C VAL A 14 -26.06 80.61 38.41
N GLY A 15 -24.91 80.79 37.73
CA GLY A 15 -24.21 82.08 37.76
C GLY A 15 -22.77 82.21 38.30
N THR A 16 -21.80 82.15 37.36
CA THR A 16 -20.69 83.13 37.19
C THR A 16 -19.49 83.26 38.17
N VAL A 17 -18.29 82.89 37.65
CA VAL A 17 -16.92 83.48 37.80
C VAL A 17 -16.22 83.34 39.17
N SER A 18 -15.03 82.73 39.32
CA SER A 18 -13.72 83.17 38.76
C SER A 18 -12.58 82.13 38.81
N HIS A 19 -11.68 82.21 37.81
CA HIS A 19 -10.23 81.94 37.80
C HIS A 19 -9.65 80.67 38.49
N SER A 20 -9.26 79.61 37.78
CA SER A 20 -8.20 79.44 36.73
C SER A 20 -6.83 79.01 37.28
N LEU A 21 -6.55 77.70 37.18
CA LEU A 21 -5.21 77.16 36.92
C LEU A 21 -5.28 76.32 35.65
N SER A 22 -4.22 76.38 34.85
CA SER A 22 -4.21 76.05 33.43
C SER A 22 -4.36 74.56 33.11
N GLU A 23 -5.08 74.28 32.04
CA GLU A 23 -5.05 73.02 31.31
C GLU A 23 -3.61 72.70 30.87
N MET A 24 -3.13 71.49 31.17
CA MET A 24 -2.19 70.81 30.27
C MET A 24 -3.03 69.94 29.36
N SER A 25 -3.16 70.36 28.10
CA SER A 25 -3.79 69.58 27.05
C SER A 25 -3.04 68.27 26.85
N VAL A 26 -3.72 67.15 27.03
CA VAL A 26 -3.29 65.88 26.44
C VAL A 26 -3.69 65.94 24.97
N ASP A 27 -2.72 65.92 24.06
CA ASP A 27 -3.01 65.90 22.62
C ASP A 27 -3.84 64.67 22.26
N ALA A 28 -4.96 64.88 21.57
CA ALA A 28 -5.85 63.79 21.14
C ALA A 28 -5.21 62.87 20.08
N ASP A 29 -4.10 63.30 19.48
CA ASP A 29 -3.31 62.56 18.50
C ASP A 29 -2.01 61.95 19.09
N TYR A 30 -1.85 61.91 20.42
CA TYR A 30 -0.72 61.20 21.05
C TYR A 30 -0.89 59.68 20.91
N THR A 31 -0.49 59.17 19.74
CA THR A 31 -0.10 57.77 19.58
C THR A 31 1.35 57.63 20.06
N PRO A 32 1.61 56.92 21.16
CA PRO A 32 2.99 56.65 21.56
C PRO A 32 3.67 55.82 20.47
N GLU A 33 4.83 56.28 20.00
CA GLU A 33 5.70 55.55 19.06
C GLU A 33 6.37 54.35 19.77
N PHE A 34 5.58 53.33 20.07
CA PHE A 34 6.07 52.07 20.60
C PHE A 34 6.57 51.18 19.46
N HIS A 35 7.88 50.96 19.39
CA HIS A 35 8.44 49.91 18.54
C HIS A 35 8.23 48.54 19.20
N LEU A 36 7.16 47.89 18.77
CA LEU A 36 6.67 46.61 19.30
C LEU A 36 7.79 45.54 19.30
N GLY A 37 8.11 45.01 20.48
CA GLY A 37 9.15 43.98 20.64
C GLY A 37 10.62 44.46 20.66
N MET A 38 10.89 45.76 20.84
CA MET A 38 12.26 46.32 20.81
C MET A 38 12.94 46.50 22.18
N ARG A 39 12.29 46.25 23.32
CA ARG A 39 12.96 46.25 24.63
C ARG A 39 13.51 44.85 24.99
N PRO A 40 14.80 44.71 25.35
CA PRO A 40 15.41 43.44 25.75
C PRO A 40 15.04 43.04 27.19
N GLU A 41 13.75 42.97 27.48
CA GLU A 41 13.20 42.62 28.79
C GLU A 41 12.09 41.57 28.66
N THR A 42 11.97 40.71 29.66
CA THR A 42 10.93 39.67 29.74
C THR A 42 9.87 40.05 30.77
N LYS A 43 8.63 40.25 30.33
CA LYS A 43 7.48 40.45 31.21
C LYS A 43 6.88 39.09 31.61
N GLN A 44 6.62 38.90 32.90
CA GLN A 44 6.07 37.65 33.44
C GLN A 44 4.60 37.85 33.83
N LEU A 45 3.72 36.99 33.31
CA LEU A 45 2.28 37.05 33.56
C LEU A 45 1.77 35.74 34.18
N TYR A 46 0.74 35.87 35.02
CA TYR A 46 0.11 34.80 35.79
C TYR A 46 -1.40 34.78 35.60
N ARG A 47 -2.02 33.60 35.61
CA ARG A 47 -3.46 33.45 35.84
C ARG A 47 -3.76 32.17 36.64
N PRO A 48 -4.82 32.16 37.46
CA PRO A 48 -5.16 30.99 38.28
C PRO A 48 -5.95 29.90 37.53
N ASP A 49 -6.68 30.22 36.45
CA ASP A 49 -7.40 29.24 35.62
C ASP A 49 -7.61 29.72 34.17
N ASP A 50 -8.06 28.80 33.30
CA ASP A 50 -8.30 29.04 31.88
C ASP A 50 -9.38 30.10 31.55
N ARG A 51 -10.22 30.46 32.52
CA ARG A 51 -11.28 31.47 32.38
C ARG A 51 -10.86 32.83 32.96
N SER A 52 -9.69 32.89 33.58
CA SER A 52 -9.13 34.07 34.21
C SER A 52 -8.23 34.84 33.24
N ILE A 53 -8.18 36.15 33.45
CA ILE A 53 -7.36 37.10 32.70
C ILE A 53 -5.91 37.02 33.21
N TRP A 54 -4.94 37.30 32.34
CA TRP A 54 -3.52 37.39 32.71
C TRP A 54 -3.24 38.65 33.53
N ASP A 55 -2.68 38.46 34.73
CA ASP A 55 -2.23 39.52 35.64
C ASP A 55 -0.68 39.55 35.69
N GLU A 56 -0.07 40.61 36.20
CA GLU A 56 1.38 40.67 36.37
C GLU A 56 1.85 39.74 37.50
N TRP A 57 3.01 39.08 37.35
CA TRP A 57 3.58 38.25 38.42
C TRP A 57 4.10 39.13 39.58
N GLU A 58 3.20 39.53 40.48
CA GLU A 58 3.52 40.18 41.76
C GLU A 58 3.20 39.25 42.95
N PRO A 59 4.11 39.08 43.94
CA PRO A 59 3.87 38.21 45.11
C PRO A 59 2.78 38.65 46.11
N GLY A 60 1.91 39.61 45.80
CA GLY A 60 0.84 40.02 46.71
C GLY A 60 -0.14 41.08 46.19
N ASN A 61 -1.44 40.75 46.29
CA ASN A 61 -2.63 41.53 45.93
C ASN A 61 -3.00 41.58 44.43
N VAL A 62 -4.25 41.96 44.17
CA VAL A 62 -5.09 41.41 43.09
C VAL A 62 -5.68 42.50 42.20
N ARG A 63 -5.61 42.28 40.87
CA ARG A 63 -6.36 42.91 39.77
C ARG A 63 -6.08 44.38 39.44
N ASN A 64 -5.48 44.56 38.26
CA ASN A 64 -6.14 45.25 37.14
C ASN A 64 -5.82 44.52 35.82
N ASP A 65 -6.64 44.72 34.79
CA ASP A 65 -6.47 44.11 33.47
C ASP A 65 -5.47 44.93 32.62
N VAL A 66 -4.37 44.32 32.18
CA VAL A 66 -3.17 45.04 31.70
C VAL A 66 -2.75 44.74 30.24
N GLU A 67 -3.38 43.78 29.55
CA GLU A 67 -3.01 43.42 28.15
C GLU A 67 -3.36 44.53 27.14
N ALA A 68 -4.36 45.36 27.43
CA ALA A 68 -4.91 46.34 26.48
C ALA A 68 -4.19 47.70 26.39
N GLY A 69 -3.16 47.97 27.21
CA GLY A 69 -2.58 49.33 27.24
C GLY A 69 -1.25 49.52 27.98
N SER A 70 -0.35 48.54 27.99
CA SER A 70 0.88 48.60 28.80
C SER A 70 2.18 48.23 28.07
N TYR A 71 3.28 48.55 28.76
CA TYR A 71 4.69 48.18 28.54
C TYR A 71 4.93 46.76 27.99
N ALA A 72 4.01 45.83 28.25
CA ALA A 72 4.06 44.46 27.74
C ALA A 72 4.14 44.37 26.20
N GLN A 73 3.63 45.36 25.45
CA GLN A 73 3.77 45.40 23.98
C GLN A 73 5.18 45.80 23.51
N GLU A 74 5.98 46.44 24.37
CA GLU A 74 7.34 46.88 24.04
C GLU A 74 8.39 45.78 24.30
N CYS A 75 8.05 44.76 25.10
CA CYS A 75 8.94 43.68 25.51
C CYS A 75 9.26 42.72 24.34
N ALA A 76 10.50 42.24 24.25
CA ALA A 76 10.90 41.29 23.21
C ALA A 76 10.12 39.95 23.26
N LEU A 77 9.73 39.52 24.46
CA LEU A 77 9.09 38.24 24.76
C LEU A 77 7.99 38.40 25.83
N ILE A 78 6.84 37.76 25.61
CA ILE A 78 5.80 37.57 26.64
C ILE A 78 5.88 36.12 27.11
N VAL A 79 6.06 35.92 28.42
CA VAL A 79 6.14 34.59 29.05
C VAL A 79 4.92 34.38 29.94
N ARG A 80 4.13 33.36 29.59
CA ARG A 80 2.91 32.97 30.31
C ARG A 80 3.20 31.74 31.17
N ARG A 81 2.96 31.85 32.48
CA ARG A 81 3.16 30.76 33.45
C ARG A 81 1.86 30.35 34.12
N GLU A 82 1.72 29.05 34.39
CA GLU A 82 0.58 28.46 35.10
C GLU A 82 1.09 27.57 36.25
N PRO A 83 0.28 27.29 37.29
CA PRO A 83 0.68 26.38 38.37
C PRO A 83 1.08 25.00 37.83
N HIS A 84 2.22 24.46 38.26
CA HIS A 84 2.72 23.18 37.77
C HIS A 84 1.73 22.06 38.15
N PRO A 85 1.30 21.20 37.20
CA PRO A 85 0.25 20.18 37.41
C PRO A 85 0.60 19.07 38.44
N SER A 86 1.78 19.16 39.05
CA SER A 86 2.35 18.19 40.01
C SER A 86 2.81 18.87 41.30
N ASN A 87 2.89 20.20 41.32
CA ASN A 87 3.41 20.99 42.43
C ASN A 87 2.84 22.42 42.39
N ASN A 88 1.72 22.65 43.07
CA ASN A 88 1.03 23.95 43.12
C ASN A 88 1.90 25.11 43.65
N ASN A 89 3.07 24.84 44.24
CA ASN A 89 4.01 25.86 44.73
C ASN A 89 5.05 26.31 43.69
N GLN A 90 5.00 25.80 42.46
CA GLN A 90 5.89 26.20 41.35
C GLN A 90 5.09 26.58 40.12
N ALA A 91 5.52 27.61 39.40
CA ALA A 91 4.87 28.10 38.18
C ALA A 91 5.64 27.62 36.94
N ALA A 92 5.07 26.67 36.21
CA ALA A 92 5.63 26.13 34.97
C ALA A 92 5.43 27.12 33.82
N VAL A 93 6.35 27.15 32.84
CA VAL A 93 6.13 27.93 31.62
C VAL A 93 5.10 27.20 30.77
N GLN A 94 4.02 27.88 30.38
CA GLN A 94 2.97 27.31 29.54
C GLN A 94 3.12 27.72 28.08
N SER A 95 3.44 28.99 27.82
CA SER A 95 3.70 29.49 26.47
C SER A 95 4.63 30.71 26.45
N ILE A 96 5.32 30.88 25.32
CA ILE A 96 6.19 32.02 25.02
C ILE A 96 5.73 32.63 23.71
N THR A 97 5.39 33.92 23.72
CA THR A 97 5.08 34.70 22.50
C THR A 97 6.28 35.56 22.14
N VAL A 98 6.78 35.40 20.92
CA VAL A 98 7.93 36.15 20.38
C VAL A 98 7.43 37.40 19.68
N GLN A 99 7.65 38.56 20.28
CA GLN A 99 7.29 39.86 19.70
C GLN A 99 8.45 40.48 18.92
N SER A 100 9.69 40.28 19.36
CA SER A 100 10.84 40.95 18.75
C SER A 100 11.09 40.55 17.29
N PRO A 101 11.21 41.51 16.35
CA PRO A 101 11.47 41.21 14.94
C PRO A 101 12.89 40.65 14.70
N LEU A 102 13.85 40.98 15.57
CA LEU A 102 15.22 40.45 15.50
C LEU A 102 15.23 38.94 15.77
N ILE A 103 14.56 38.51 16.85
CA ILE A 103 14.40 37.09 17.20
C ILE A 103 13.65 36.36 16.08
N ARG A 104 12.57 36.94 15.52
CA ARG A 104 11.79 36.31 14.44
C ARG A 104 12.65 35.95 13.22
N LYS A 105 13.56 36.84 12.77
CA LYS A 105 14.49 36.55 11.66
C LYS A 105 15.41 35.36 11.95
N LEU A 106 15.92 35.24 13.18
CA LEU A 106 16.72 34.08 13.58
C LEU A 106 15.88 32.80 13.67
N LEU A 107 14.61 32.91 14.09
CA LEU A 107 13.69 31.78 14.14
C LEU A 107 13.24 31.33 12.74
N ASP A 108 13.10 32.24 11.77
CA ASP A 108 12.88 31.89 10.35
C ASP A 108 13.97 30.94 9.86
N ILE A 109 15.24 31.28 10.11
CA ILE A 109 16.38 30.42 9.74
C ILE A 109 16.41 29.16 10.61
N THR A 110 16.14 29.23 11.92
CA THR A 110 16.14 28.06 12.81
C THR A 110 15.12 27.00 12.37
N PHE A 111 13.92 27.43 12.00
CA PHE A 111 12.78 26.57 11.65
C PHE A 111 12.56 26.40 10.14
N GLU A 112 13.47 26.88 9.30
CA GLU A 112 13.51 26.59 7.87
C GLU A 112 13.37 25.07 7.62
N GLY A 113 12.37 24.69 6.81
CA GLY A 113 12.01 23.30 6.52
C GLY A 113 11.33 22.52 7.67
N TYR A 114 10.80 23.19 8.70
CA TYR A 114 10.02 22.54 9.77
C TYR A 114 8.51 22.61 9.50
N GLU A 115 7.88 21.46 9.22
CA GLU A 115 6.43 21.39 9.02
C GLU A 115 5.65 21.77 10.29
N GLY A 116 4.58 22.57 10.15
CA GLY A 116 3.65 22.89 11.24
C GLY A 116 3.99 24.12 12.10
N LEU A 117 5.11 24.82 11.88
CA LEU A 117 5.42 26.08 12.55
C LEU A 117 5.69 27.21 11.54
N ASN A 118 4.84 28.23 11.54
CA ASN A 118 4.98 29.40 10.65
C ASN A 118 5.41 30.63 11.46
N THR A 119 6.68 31.01 11.31
CA THR A 119 7.33 32.15 11.96
C THR A 119 6.86 33.52 11.46
N GLN A 120 6.22 33.57 10.28
CA GLN A 120 5.68 34.80 9.67
C GLN A 120 4.31 35.20 10.25
N LEU A 121 3.75 34.44 11.20
CA LEU A 121 2.49 34.78 11.86
C LEU A 121 2.62 36.07 12.67
N LYS A 122 1.54 36.87 12.68
CA LYS A 122 1.47 38.13 13.46
C LYS A 122 1.81 37.90 14.94
N GLU A 123 1.34 36.79 15.50
CA GLU A 123 1.66 36.34 16.86
C GLU A 123 2.31 34.95 16.81
N LEU A 124 3.64 34.89 16.99
CA LEU A 124 4.39 33.64 17.07
C LEU A 124 4.42 33.15 18.52
N THR A 125 3.48 32.25 18.87
CA THR A 125 3.35 31.69 20.21
C THR A 125 3.70 30.20 20.20
N VAL A 126 4.75 29.82 20.94
CA VAL A 126 5.16 28.42 21.13
C VAL A 126 4.72 27.96 22.52
N LYS A 127 4.21 26.73 22.62
CA LYS A 127 3.68 26.14 23.86
C LYS A 127 4.64 25.11 24.45
N ALA A 128 4.59 24.94 25.77
CA ALA A 128 5.27 23.85 26.46
C ALA A 128 4.76 22.48 25.96
N PRO A 129 5.61 21.44 25.91
CA PRO A 129 7.01 21.40 26.36
C PRO A 129 8.03 21.81 25.27
N PHE A 130 7.67 22.73 24.37
CA PHE A 130 8.59 23.34 23.41
C PHE A 130 9.30 22.38 22.45
N HIS A 131 8.67 21.24 22.10
CA HIS A 131 9.22 20.20 21.20
C HIS A 131 9.94 20.74 19.94
N PRO A 132 9.45 21.77 19.20
CA PRO A 132 10.17 22.29 18.03
C PRO A 132 11.58 22.79 18.38
N PHE A 133 11.73 23.50 19.50
CA PHE A 133 13.02 23.99 19.97
C PHE A 133 13.93 22.84 20.43
N TYR A 134 13.39 21.78 21.01
CA TYR A 134 14.17 20.56 21.31
C TYR A 134 14.74 19.98 20.02
N TYR A 135 13.92 19.69 19.00
CA TYR A 135 14.40 19.10 17.73
C TYR A 135 15.37 19.98 16.94
N ARG A 136 15.34 21.31 17.14
CA ARG A 136 16.23 22.27 16.47
C ARG A 136 17.29 22.88 17.42
N TRP A 137 17.49 22.34 18.63
CA TRP A 137 18.29 23.00 19.68
C TRP A 137 19.72 23.34 19.23
N HIS A 138 20.45 22.39 18.66
CA HIS A 138 21.82 22.63 18.17
C HIS A 138 21.88 23.66 17.02
N ARG A 139 20.82 23.77 16.20
CA ARG A 139 20.73 24.81 15.15
C ARG A 139 20.48 26.19 15.74
N PHE A 140 19.57 26.28 16.71
CA PHE A 140 19.30 27.50 17.48
C PHE A 140 20.55 27.98 18.24
N GLU A 141 21.26 27.07 18.90
CA GLU A 141 22.49 27.36 19.63
C GLU A 141 23.64 27.81 18.72
N LYS A 142 23.86 27.13 17.58
CA LYS A 142 24.84 27.55 16.58
C LYS A 142 24.53 28.95 16.02
N LEU A 143 23.28 29.20 15.62
CA LEU A 143 22.84 30.52 15.13
C LEU A 143 23.06 31.63 16.17
N ARG A 144 22.82 31.34 17.46
CA ARG A 144 23.10 32.27 18.55
C ARG A 144 24.60 32.54 18.76
N GLN A 145 25.47 31.54 18.55
CA GLN A 145 26.92 31.68 18.69
C GLN A 145 27.57 32.40 17.50
N ASP A 146 27.03 32.19 16.30
CA ASP A 146 27.49 32.81 15.05
C ASP A 146 26.99 34.27 14.87
N GLU A 147 26.05 34.73 15.71
CA GLU A 147 25.47 36.08 15.65
C GLU A 147 26.49 37.17 16.04
N GLN A 148 26.60 38.20 15.20
CA GLN A 148 27.58 39.28 15.35
C GLN A 148 26.93 40.60 15.79
N ASP A 149 25.62 40.77 15.59
CA ASP A 149 24.91 41.96 16.05
C ASP A 149 24.65 41.93 17.56
N GLN A 150 25.09 42.97 18.26
CA GLN A 150 25.01 43.05 19.72
C GLN A 150 23.55 43.23 20.21
N GLU A 151 22.70 43.90 19.44
CA GLU A 151 21.28 44.10 19.78
C GLU A 151 20.51 42.78 19.64
N THR A 152 20.63 42.12 18.50
CA THR A 152 20.08 40.77 18.24
C THR A 152 20.62 39.74 19.24
N GLY A 153 21.92 39.79 19.55
CA GLY A 153 22.56 38.96 20.59
C GLY A 153 21.92 39.11 21.97
N ASN A 154 21.65 40.35 22.41
CA ASN A 154 20.94 40.60 23.68
C ASN A 154 19.52 40.02 23.66
N HIS A 155 18.81 40.16 22.54
CA HIS A 155 17.43 39.68 22.40
C HIS A 155 17.34 38.14 22.37
N ILE A 156 18.23 37.47 21.64
CA ILE A 156 18.24 36.00 21.54
C ILE A 156 18.69 35.33 22.84
N ASN A 157 19.56 35.98 23.63
CA ASN A 157 19.98 35.51 24.95
C ASN A 157 18.80 35.38 25.92
N LEU A 158 17.84 36.31 25.90
CA LEU A 158 16.62 36.23 26.74
C LEU A 158 15.79 34.98 26.43
N LEU A 159 15.66 34.63 25.14
CA LEU A 159 14.93 33.44 24.72
C LEU A 159 15.71 32.17 25.10
N TYR A 160 17.03 32.18 24.93
CA TYR A 160 17.90 31.07 25.32
C TYR A 160 17.85 30.80 26.83
N ASP A 161 17.93 31.83 27.68
CA ASP A 161 17.92 31.70 29.15
C ASP A 161 16.58 31.22 29.73
N LEU A 162 15.50 31.34 28.95
CA LEU A 162 14.20 30.75 29.25
C LEU A 162 14.14 29.29 28.78
N LEU A 163 14.41 29.04 27.49
CA LEU A 163 14.26 27.72 26.88
C LEU A 163 15.28 26.69 27.41
N SER A 164 16.51 27.10 27.68
CA SER A 164 17.57 26.20 28.16
C SER A 164 17.20 25.49 29.47
N LYS A 165 16.45 26.16 30.37
CA LYS A 165 16.00 25.58 31.64
C LYS A 165 14.95 24.48 31.46
N GLU A 166 14.16 24.55 30.40
CA GLU A 166 13.12 23.56 30.08
C GLU A 166 13.69 22.44 29.16
N ILE A 167 14.62 22.77 28.26
CA ILE A 167 15.09 21.88 27.19
C ILE A 167 16.35 21.09 27.56
N LEU A 168 17.36 21.71 28.19
CA LEU A 168 18.62 21.04 28.51
C LEU A 168 18.44 19.78 29.38
N PRO A 169 17.56 19.75 30.42
CA PRO A 169 17.33 18.53 31.20
C PRO A 169 16.85 17.34 30.35
N HIS A 170 16.06 17.60 29.29
CA HIS A 170 15.60 16.56 28.38
C HIS A 170 16.71 16.12 27.40
N ILE A 171 17.62 17.01 27.01
CA ILE A 171 18.80 16.65 26.20
C ILE A 171 19.75 15.78 27.02
N GLU A 172 20.10 16.18 28.25
CA GLU A 172 20.96 15.40 29.15
C GLU A 172 20.38 14.00 29.44
N ALA A 173 19.07 13.90 29.68
CA ALA A 173 18.38 12.62 29.83
C ALA A 173 18.45 11.77 28.55
N MET A 174 18.28 12.37 27.37
CA MET A 174 18.37 11.65 26.10
C MET A 174 19.79 11.17 25.78
N GLU A 175 20.82 11.93 26.15
CA GLU A 175 22.22 11.51 26.00
C GLU A 175 22.54 10.26 26.86
N ASP A 176 22.06 10.18 28.10
CA ASP A 176 22.23 8.97 28.92
C ASP A 176 21.42 7.78 28.37
N LEU A 177 20.16 8.00 27.97
CA LEU A 177 19.29 6.96 27.40
C LEU A 177 19.86 6.38 26.10
N THR A 178 20.27 7.23 25.14
CA THR A 178 20.90 6.80 23.87
C THR A 178 22.21 6.05 24.11
N LYS A 179 23.08 6.55 25.00
CA LYS A 179 24.36 5.93 25.36
C LYS A 179 24.18 4.52 25.93
N ASN A 180 23.14 4.31 26.74
CA ASN A 180 22.76 3.00 27.26
C ASN A 180 21.89 2.17 26.28
N LYS A 181 21.53 2.73 25.11
CA LYS A 181 20.69 2.15 24.06
C LYS A 181 19.27 1.77 24.50
N VAL A 182 18.73 2.52 25.46
CA VAL A 182 17.40 2.30 26.03
C VAL A 182 16.54 3.55 25.93
N ILE A 183 15.23 3.39 26.16
CA ILE A 183 14.24 4.47 26.16
C ILE A 183 13.12 4.15 27.17
N SER A 184 12.62 5.15 27.89
CA SER A 184 11.40 5.03 28.69
C SER A 184 10.20 5.55 27.90
N PHE A 185 8.98 5.13 28.28
CA PHE A 185 7.76 5.52 27.58
C PHE A 185 7.58 7.05 27.54
N ASP A 186 7.83 7.74 28.67
CA ASP A 186 7.69 9.20 28.79
C ASP A 186 8.57 9.98 27.80
N TYR A 187 9.71 9.40 27.39
CA TYR A 187 10.68 10.03 26.48
C TYR A 187 10.52 9.60 25.01
N LEU A 188 9.47 8.84 24.62
CA LEU A 188 9.27 8.47 23.22
C LEU A 188 9.19 9.69 22.28
N TRP A 189 8.54 10.79 22.70
CA TRP A 189 8.51 12.02 21.90
C TRP A 189 9.91 12.51 21.51
N SER A 190 10.89 12.37 22.39
CA SER A 190 12.24 12.91 22.19
C SER A 190 13.04 12.18 21.09
N ILE A 191 12.57 11.00 20.63
CA ILE A 191 13.12 10.27 19.48
C ILE A 191 12.28 10.36 18.20
N PHE A 192 11.15 11.09 18.19
CA PHE A 192 10.20 11.15 17.08
C PHE A 192 9.91 12.58 16.60
N ALA A 193 10.87 13.15 15.88
CA ALA A 193 10.78 14.49 15.28
C ALA A 193 10.04 14.51 13.93
N PRO A 194 9.14 15.49 13.68
CA PRO A 194 8.45 15.64 12.41
C PRO A 194 9.39 15.64 11.18
N GLY A 195 8.96 15.02 10.09
CA GLY A 195 9.69 14.89 8.83
C GLY A 195 10.71 13.73 8.77
N MET A 196 10.94 13.02 9.88
CA MET A 196 11.89 11.90 9.91
C MET A 196 11.33 10.58 9.38
N GLU A 197 12.23 9.70 8.92
CA GLU A 197 11.93 8.33 8.54
C GLU A 197 11.83 7.40 9.75
N VAL A 198 10.68 6.75 9.92
CA VAL A 198 10.38 5.77 10.96
C VAL A 198 10.26 4.38 10.34
N TYR A 199 11.02 3.42 10.85
CA TYR A 199 10.93 2.00 10.52
C TYR A 199 9.89 1.31 11.42
N THR A 200 9.14 0.38 10.85
CA THR A 200 8.24 -0.53 11.56
C THR A 200 8.04 -1.82 10.76
N GLU A 201 7.64 -2.91 11.41
CA GLU A 201 7.29 -4.19 10.77
C GLU A 201 5.77 -4.41 10.86
N ILE A 202 5.10 -4.55 9.72
CA ILE A 202 3.64 -4.80 9.67
C ILE A 202 3.36 -6.03 8.82
N ASP A 203 2.66 -7.02 9.38
CA ASP A 203 2.32 -8.32 8.75
C ASP A 203 3.53 -9.17 8.31
N GLY A 204 4.70 -8.98 8.93
CA GLY A 204 5.96 -9.63 8.52
C GLY A 204 6.72 -8.88 7.42
N GLN A 205 6.32 -7.64 7.11
CA GLN A 205 6.93 -6.81 6.08
C GLN A 205 7.57 -5.56 6.69
N ASP A 206 8.87 -5.41 6.48
CA ASP A 206 9.62 -4.18 6.75
C ASP A 206 8.99 -2.99 6.02
N ARG A 207 8.84 -1.86 6.71
CA ARG A 207 8.38 -0.59 6.11
C ARG A 207 9.16 0.58 6.69
N ILE A 208 9.34 1.61 5.87
CA ILE A 208 9.73 2.95 6.34
C ILE A 208 8.59 3.90 5.99
N VAL A 209 8.22 4.77 6.93
CA VAL A 209 7.20 5.80 6.78
C VAL A 209 7.76 7.17 7.18
N SER A 210 7.19 8.26 6.65
CA SER A 210 7.57 9.63 6.99
C SER A 210 6.66 10.11 8.12
N LEU A 211 7.23 10.49 9.27
CA LEU A 211 6.46 11.05 10.39
C LEU A 211 5.93 12.46 10.05
N LYS A 212 4.62 12.69 10.20
CA LYS A 212 4.00 14.03 10.17
C LYS A 212 3.94 14.62 11.59
N SER A 213 3.43 13.87 12.57
CA SER A 213 3.35 14.33 13.98
C SER A 213 3.27 13.17 14.97
N SER A 214 3.52 13.45 16.25
CA SER A 214 3.49 12.45 17.33
C SER A 214 2.77 12.99 18.58
N ARG A 215 2.07 12.11 19.32
CA ARG A 215 1.34 12.48 20.55
C ARG A 215 1.16 11.31 21.51
N TYR A 216 1.08 11.60 22.81
CA TYR A 216 0.56 10.65 23.79
C TYR A 216 -0.98 10.61 23.74
N GLY A 217 -1.55 9.44 23.99
CA GLY A 217 -2.99 9.20 24.07
C GLY A 217 -3.32 8.16 25.14
N ALA A 218 -4.60 8.08 25.51
CA ALA A 218 -5.12 7.08 26.43
C ALA A 218 -6.38 6.44 25.86
N SER A 219 -6.49 5.12 26.02
CA SER A 219 -7.56 4.26 25.50
C SER A 219 -8.09 3.35 26.62
N PHE A 220 -9.19 2.63 26.36
CA PHE A 220 -9.67 1.58 27.28
C PHE A 220 -8.65 0.45 27.49
N SER A 221 -7.70 0.26 26.56
CA SER A 221 -6.60 -0.71 26.63
C SER A 221 -5.35 -0.19 27.33
N GLY A 222 -5.28 1.09 27.68
CA GLY A 222 -4.13 1.73 28.31
C GLY A 222 -3.64 2.99 27.59
N GLU A 223 -2.53 3.53 28.09
CA GLU A 223 -1.81 4.64 27.47
C GLU A 223 -1.00 4.17 26.25
N PHE A 224 -0.86 5.04 25.26
CA PHE A 224 -0.15 4.74 24.02
C PHE A 224 0.50 6.01 23.44
N PHE A 225 1.54 5.81 22.64
CA PHE A 225 2.17 6.87 21.87
C PHE A 225 1.83 6.68 20.40
N SER A 226 1.14 7.66 19.81
CA SER A 226 0.63 7.63 18.44
C SER A 226 1.55 8.45 17.52
N LEU A 227 1.90 7.87 16.38
CA LEU A 227 2.72 8.43 15.33
C LEU A 227 1.87 8.59 14.06
N GLU A 228 1.46 9.81 13.74
CA GLU A 228 0.77 10.12 12.48
C GLU A 228 1.82 10.23 11.37
N CYS A 229 1.73 9.35 10.40
CA CYS A 229 2.74 9.12 9.36
C CYS A 229 2.13 9.19 7.96
N ARG A 230 2.99 9.36 6.94
CA ARG A 230 2.66 9.15 5.52
C ARG A 230 3.56 8.12 4.87
N TYR A 231 3.01 7.36 3.93
CA TYR A 231 3.72 6.44 3.06
C TYR A 231 3.25 6.63 1.60
N ILE A 232 3.94 6.03 0.63
CA ILE A 232 3.58 6.14 -0.80
C ILE A 232 2.84 4.89 -1.26
N ASP A 233 1.68 5.12 -1.90
CA ASP A 233 0.80 4.10 -2.45
C ASP A 233 0.40 4.45 -3.90
N CYS A 234 -0.24 3.51 -4.60
CA CYS A 234 -0.65 3.68 -6.00
C CYS A 234 -2.09 3.24 -6.28
N ASP A 235 -2.75 3.95 -7.20
CA ASP A 235 -4.10 3.66 -7.70
C ASP A 235 -4.12 2.97 -9.08
N GLY A 236 -2.94 2.65 -9.64
CA GLY A 236 -2.78 2.08 -10.99
C GLY A 236 -2.62 3.13 -12.08
N SER A 237 -2.71 4.42 -11.76
CA SER A 237 -2.51 5.56 -12.68
C SER A 237 -1.51 6.59 -12.14
N ARG A 238 -1.46 6.78 -10.82
CA ARG A 238 -0.60 7.71 -10.10
C ARG A 238 -0.05 7.07 -8.83
N LEU A 239 1.07 7.63 -8.37
CA LEU A 239 1.62 7.42 -7.04
C LEU A 239 1.25 8.65 -6.19
N GLY A 240 0.98 8.44 -4.91
CA GLY A 240 0.60 9.51 -3.99
C GLY A 240 0.91 9.17 -2.54
N TYR A 241 0.93 10.19 -1.69
CA TYR A 241 1.05 10.01 -0.25
C TYR A 241 -0.30 9.56 0.35
N VAL A 242 -0.23 8.66 1.33
CA VAL A 242 -1.35 8.14 2.10
C VAL A 242 -1.02 8.24 3.57
N GLU A 243 -1.96 8.73 4.38
CA GLU A 243 -1.81 8.82 5.82
C GLU A 243 -2.03 7.47 6.52
N THR A 244 -1.27 7.24 7.60
CA THR A 244 -1.39 6.05 8.46
C THR A 244 -0.98 6.42 9.89
N SER A 245 -1.46 5.68 10.88
CA SER A 245 -1.10 5.88 12.29
C SER A 245 -0.42 4.62 12.82
N LEU A 246 0.69 4.78 13.54
CA LEU A 246 1.34 3.71 14.29
C LEU A 246 1.15 3.97 15.78
N GLU A 247 0.95 2.92 16.58
CA GLU A 247 0.74 3.03 18.03
C GLU A 247 1.77 2.18 18.77
N ILE A 248 2.50 2.80 19.70
CA ILE A 248 3.39 2.12 20.66
C ILE A 248 2.64 2.06 21.99
N SER A 249 2.32 0.85 22.46
CA SER A 249 1.66 0.66 23.77
C SER A 249 2.59 1.04 24.93
N SER A 250 2.03 1.54 26.04
CA SER A 250 2.82 1.89 27.22
C SER A 250 3.58 0.70 27.82
N PHE A 251 4.69 1.00 28.49
CA PHE A 251 5.55 0.01 29.11
C PHE A 251 6.27 0.58 30.33
N ASP A 252 6.44 -0.25 31.36
CA ASP A 252 7.09 0.15 32.60
C ASP A 252 8.62 0.18 32.46
N GLY A 253 9.25 1.20 33.06
CA GLY A 253 10.71 1.34 33.12
C GLY A 253 11.33 1.70 31.77
N VAL A 254 12.28 0.89 31.29
CA VAL A 254 13.00 1.13 30.04
C VAL A 254 13.01 -0.11 29.14
N LYS A 255 12.80 0.10 27.84
CA LYS A 255 13.02 -0.90 26.78
C LYS A 255 14.31 -0.56 26.01
N LYS A 256 14.88 -1.52 25.27
CA LYS A 256 15.95 -1.18 24.32
C LYS A 256 15.35 -0.41 23.14
N LEU A 257 16.12 0.52 22.58
CA LEU A 257 15.71 1.29 21.40
C LEU A 257 15.36 0.44 20.17
N VAL A 258 15.82 -0.81 20.10
CA VAL A 258 15.54 -1.75 18.99
C VAL A 258 14.42 -2.75 19.30
N ASP A 259 13.87 -2.74 20.52
CA ASP A 259 12.83 -3.68 20.99
C ASP A 259 11.43 -3.01 21.03
N ILE A 260 11.24 -1.85 20.38
CA ILE A 260 9.97 -1.11 20.29
C ILE A 260 9.39 -1.19 18.87
N ASP A 261 8.05 -1.16 18.76
CA ASP A 261 7.30 -1.54 17.54
C ASP A 261 7.51 -0.59 16.34
N ALA A 262 8.00 0.62 16.61
CA ALA A 262 8.45 1.58 15.62
C ALA A 262 9.71 2.30 16.13
N ILE A 263 10.69 2.54 15.26
CA ILE A 263 11.97 3.19 15.60
C ILE A 263 12.38 4.20 14.52
N PRO A 264 13.19 5.23 14.83
CA PRO A 264 13.92 5.97 13.81
C PRO A 264 14.72 5.05 12.87
N SER A 265 14.53 5.18 11.57
CA SER A 265 15.05 4.20 10.57
C SER A 265 16.58 4.04 10.60
N HIS A 266 17.30 5.11 10.96
CA HIS A 266 18.75 5.09 11.08
C HIS A 266 19.27 4.26 12.28
N LEU A 267 18.41 3.91 13.24
CA LEU A 267 18.73 3.05 14.38
C LEU A 267 18.51 1.55 14.11
N HIS A 268 18.00 1.19 12.93
CA HIS A 268 17.81 -0.21 12.55
C HIS A 268 19.17 -0.95 12.52
N PRO A 269 19.32 -2.11 13.19
CA PRO A 269 20.62 -2.81 13.30
C PRO A 269 21.28 -3.12 11.96
N ASP A 270 20.48 -3.42 10.94
CA ASP A 270 20.91 -3.72 9.58
C ASP A 270 20.33 -2.71 8.57
N VAL A 271 20.61 -1.42 8.80
CA VAL A 271 20.09 -0.32 7.98
C VAL A 271 20.56 -0.40 6.51
N GLU A 272 21.73 -0.99 6.23
CA GLU A 272 22.26 -1.15 4.86
C GLU A 272 21.38 -2.07 4.02
N ASN A 273 21.15 -3.32 4.49
CA ASN A 273 20.30 -4.27 3.77
C ASN A 273 18.83 -3.86 3.79
N LEU A 274 18.37 -3.14 4.82
CA LEU A 274 17.02 -2.57 4.87
C LEU A 274 16.81 -1.56 3.74
N VAL A 275 17.68 -0.56 3.62
CA VAL A 275 17.58 0.49 2.59
C VAL A 275 17.74 -0.10 1.19
N GLU A 276 18.65 -1.05 0.99
CA GLU A 276 18.82 -1.73 -0.31
C GLU A 276 17.56 -2.51 -0.73
N ARG A 277 16.98 -3.31 0.17
CA ARG A 277 15.73 -4.06 -0.10
C ARG A 277 14.56 -3.14 -0.36
N LEU A 278 14.33 -2.13 0.49
CA LEU A 278 13.21 -1.20 0.33
C LEU A 278 13.35 -0.34 -0.92
N HIS A 279 14.55 0.11 -1.29
CA HIS A 279 14.76 0.83 -2.53
C HIS A 279 14.50 -0.06 -3.77
N ALA A 280 14.94 -1.33 -3.75
CA ALA A 280 14.64 -2.28 -4.81
C ALA A 280 13.12 -2.56 -4.93
N ARG A 281 12.44 -2.72 -3.80
CA ARG A 281 10.99 -2.89 -3.70
C ARG A 281 10.22 -1.67 -4.22
N GLY A 282 10.59 -0.47 -3.81
CA GLY A 282 9.96 0.78 -4.28
C GLY A 282 10.12 0.99 -5.78
N LYS A 283 11.31 0.73 -6.34
CA LYS A 283 11.53 0.73 -7.79
C LYS A 283 10.69 -0.32 -8.51
N LYS A 284 10.50 -1.51 -7.92
CA LYS A 284 9.63 -2.56 -8.46
C LYS A 284 8.14 -2.16 -8.39
N LEU A 285 7.69 -1.50 -7.33
CA LEU A 285 6.34 -0.94 -7.23
C LEU A 285 6.11 0.12 -8.32
N GLU A 286 7.04 1.05 -8.51
CA GLU A 286 6.97 2.09 -9.56
C GLU A 286 6.83 1.46 -10.96
N GLN A 287 7.61 0.40 -11.25
CA GLN A 287 7.55 -0.34 -12.52
C GLN A 287 6.28 -1.18 -12.71
N LEU A 288 5.59 -1.53 -11.62
CA LEU A 288 4.38 -2.34 -11.60
C LEU A 288 3.10 -1.50 -11.37
N ASN A 289 3.23 -0.17 -11.32
CA ASN A 289 2.09 0.74 -11.22
C ASN A 289 1.40 0.88 -12.58
N GLY A 290 0.42 0.02 -12.82
CA GLY A 290 -0.34 -0.03 -14.06
C GLY A 290 -1.04 -1.37 -14.22
N PHE A 291 -1.10 -1.85 -15.45
CA PHE A 291 -1.64 -3.17 -15.80
C PHE A 291 -0.51 -4.15 -16.14
N HIS A 292 -0.43 -5.27 -15.42
CA HIS A 292 0.58 -6.31 -15.68
C HIS A 292 0.04 -7.73 -15.45
N HIS A 293 0.31 -8.65 -16.39
CA HIS A 293 0.09 -10.09 -16.20
C HIS A 293 1.39 -10.75 -15.73
N LEU A 294 1.41 -11.28 -14.51
CA LEU A 294 2.62 -11.79 -13.85
C LEU A 294 2.34 -13.08 -13.06
N SER A 295 3.39 -13.69 -12.50
CA SER A 295 3.27 -14.84 -11.62
C SER A 295 3.50 -14.46 -10.16
N TYR A 296 2.87 -15.19 -9.25
CA TYR A 296 2.98 -14.99 -7.80
C TYR A 296 3.22 -16.31 -7.06
N SER A 297 4.16 -16.29 -6.13
CA SER A 297 4.48 -17.42 -5.25
C SER A 297 4.63 -16.91 -3.82
N GLY A 298 3.64 -17.19 -2.96
CA GLY A 298 3.64 -16.72 -1.59
C GLY A 298 2.26 -16.66 -0.96
N PHE A 299 2.17 -16.01 0.20
CA PHE A 299 0.89 -15.67 0.82
C PHE A 299 0.31 -14.40 0.20
N TYR A 300 -1.00 -14.36 0.00
CA TYR A 300 -1.74 -13.18 -0.45
C TYR A 300 -3.01 -13.00 0.37
N THR A 301 -3.48 -11.77 0.49
CA THR A 301 -4.66 -11.44 1.28
C THR A 301 -5.83 -11.16 0.34
N SER A 302 -6.86 -12.00 0.38
CA SER A 302 -8.12 -11.75 -0.34
C SER A 302 -9.21 -11.37 0.65
N ARG A 303 -9.86 -10.25 0.38
CA ARG A 303 -10.95 -9.70 1.21
C ARG A 303 -12.28 -9.96 0.51
N SER A 304 -13.18 -10.66 1.17
CA SER A 304 -14.60 -10.70 0.78
C SER A 304 -15.39 -9.73 1.65
N SER A 305 -16.62 -9.42 1.25
CA SER A 305 -17.56 -8.54 1.98
C SER A 305 -17.88 -8.95 3.42
N ARG A 306 -17.40 -10.12 3.88
CA ARG A 306 -17.60 -10.62 5.26
C ARG A 306 -16.32 -11.09 5.95
N GLN A 307 -15.23 -11.37 5.25
CA GLN A 307 -14.01 -11.95 5.84
C GLN A 307 -12.74 -11.60 5.05
N VAL A 308 -11.68 -11.25 5.79
CA VAL A 308 -10.30 -11.24 5.30
C VAL A 308 -9.75 -12.66 5.37
N ARG A 309 -9.14 -13.15 4.28
CA ARG A 309 -8.54 -14.50 4.22
C ARG A 309 -7.14 -14.44 3.60
N LYS A 310 -6.12 -14.77 4.39
CA LYS A 310 -4.75 -15.03 3.90
C LYS A 310 -4.73 -16.42 3.25
N ARG A 311 -4.29 -16.51 2.00
CA ARG A 311 -4.18 -17.75 1.21
C ARG A 311 -2.75 -17.91 0.71
N PHE A 312 -2.34 -19.14 0.41
CA PHE A 312 -1.04 -19.43 -0.21
C PHE A 312 -1.25 -19.93 -1.64
N ILE A 313 -0.40 -19.51 -2.56
CA ILE A 313 -0.33 -20.04 -3.93
C ILE A 313 1.13 -20.13 -4.36
N GLU A 314 1.44 -21.14 -5.17
CA GLU A 314 2.76 -21.37 -5.76
C GLU A 314 2.62 -21.31 -7.29
N ASN A 315 3.42 -20.46 -7.93
CA ASN A 315 3.43 -20.19 -9.37
C ASN A 315 2.03 -19.84 -9.94
N GLY A 316 1.22 -19.12 -9.15
CA GLY A 316 -0.09 -18.64 -9.59
C GLY A 316 0.04 -17.59 -10.69
N ARG A 317 -0.97 -17.49 -11.57
CA ARG A 317 -1.10 -16.38 -12.53
C ARG A 317 -1.93 -15.26 -11.88
N ILE A 318 -1.40 -14.04 -11.90
CA ILE A 318 -2.05 -12.85 -11.32
C ILE A 318 -2.10 -11.70 -12.32
N ILE A 319 -3.13 -10.88 -12.20
CA ILE A 319 -3.25 -9.60 -12.88
C ILE A 319 -3.02 -8.51 -11.84
N ILE A 320 -2.01 -7.69 -12.02
CA ILE A 320 -1.87 -6.41 -11.31
C ILE A 320 -2.73 -5.41 -12.07
N ASP A 321 -3.73 -4.87 -11.37
CA ASP A 321 -4.67 -3.86 -11.89
C ASP A 321 -5.30 -3.14 -10.70
N PRO A 322 -4.56 -2.20 -10.07
CA PRO A 322 -5.04 -1.51 -8.87
C PRO A 322 -6.28 -0.65 -9.18
N HIS A 323 -6.39 -0.12 -10.40
CA HIS A 323 -7.52 0.70 -10.81
C HIS A 323 -8.82 -0.10 -10.83
N THR A 324 -8.84 -1.31 -11.42
CA THR A 324 -10.02 -2.17 -11.41
C THR A 324 -10.28 -2.77 -10.02
N PHE A 325 -9.22 -3.10 -9.26
CA PHE A 325 -9.37 -3.50 -7.86
C PHE A 325 -10.15 -2.44 -7.05
N ASN A 326 -9.82 -1.15 -7.26
CA ASN A 326 -10.46 -0.03 -6.56
C ASN A 326 -11.95 0.15 -6.90
N ILE A 327 -12.41 -0.39 -8.03
CA ILE A 327 -13.81 -0.34 -8.48
C ILE A 327 -14.62 -1.53 -7.92
N TYR A 328 -14.10 -2.76 -8.01
CA TYR A 328 -14.87 -3.98 -7.70
C TYR A 328 -14.54 -4.62 -6.34
N SER A 329 -13.53 -4.14 -5.61
CA SER A 329 -13.14 -4.70 -4.31
C SER A 329 -13.33 -3.72 -3.15
N ILE A 330 -12.41 -2.78 -2.98
CA ILE A 330 -12.40 -1.80 -1.88
C ILE A 330 -11.99 -0.47 -2.47
N ALA A 331 -12.61 0.63 -2.03
CA ALA A 331 -12.23 1.97 -2.45
C ALA A 331 -10.72 2.19 -2.32
N GLY A 332 -10.12 2.77 -3.36
CA GLY A 332 -8.67 3.00 -3.41
C GLY A 332 -8.15 3.94 -2.32
N PRO A 333 -6.83 3.95 -2.08
CA PRO A 333 -6.22 4.89 -1.16
C PRO A 333 -6.52 6.34 -1.57
N ASN A 334 -6.72 7.22 -0.58
CA ASN A 334 -6.80 8.65 -0.83
C ASN A 334 -5.39 9.20 -1.07
N LEU A 335 -5.05 9.47 -2.33
CA LEU A 335 -3.71 9.84 -2.78
C LEU A 335 -3.50 11.38 -2.76
N GLU A 336 -2.71 11.87 -1.81
CA GLU A 336 -2.16 13.24 -1.85
C GLU A 336 -1.06 13.34 -2.93
N SER A 337 -0.94 14.48 -3.61
CA SER A 337 0.05 14.67 -4.69
C SER A 337 1.48 14.64 -4.15
N ILE A 338 2.38 14.00 -4.90
CA ILE A 338 3.83 13.99 -4.64
C ILE A 338 4.51 15.29 -5.14
N GLU A 339 3.86 16.05 -6.03
CA GLU A 339 4.41 17.27 -6.64
C GLU A 339 4.60 18.44 -5.63
N SER A 340 4.04 18.32 -4.42
CA SER A 340 4.33 19.22 -3.29
C SER A 340 5.79 19.13 -2.84
N ASP A 341 6.46 17.98 -3.04
CA ASP A 341 7.91 17.81 -2.89
C ASP A 341 8.65 18.43 -4.10
N SER A 342 8.24 19.63 -4.52
CA SER A 342 8.92 20.39 -5.57
C SER A 342 10.39 20.60 -5.19
N PRO A 343 11.33 20.55 -6.16
CA PRO A 343 12.76 20.69 -5.89
C PRO A 343 13.12 22.16 -5.60
N ALA A 344 12.63 22.69 -4.49
CA ALA A 344 13.08 23.95 -3.90
C ALA A 344 14.47 23.79 -3.28
N ASP A 345 14.70 22.66 -2.60
CA ASP A 345 15.94 22.41 -1.87
C ASP A 345 16.77 21.29 -2.54
N SER A 346 17.70 21.69 -3.40
CA SER A 346 18.93 20.92 -3.57
C SER A 346 19.70 20.94 -2.25
N LEU A 347 19.53 19.90 -1.43
CA LEU A 347 20.14 19.72 -0.10
C LEU A 347 21.68 19.78 -0.05
N ASP A 348 22.34 19.92 -1.20
CA ASP A 348 23.79 19.93 -1.40
C ASP A 348 24.47 21.23 -0.91
N ASP A 349 23.76 22.33 -0.59
CA ASP A 349 24.37 23.67 -0.36
C ASP A 349 23.89 24.46 0.90
N HIS A 350 23.07 23.88 1.80
CA HIS A 350 22.61 24.61 3.01
C HIS A 350 23.62 24.51 4.18
N PRO A 351 24.01 25.63 4.85
CA PRO A 351 25.00 25.66 5.94
C PRO A 351 24.57 24.96 7.24
N PHE A 352 23.37 24.38 7.27
CA PHE A 352 22.81 23.60 8.37
C PHE A 352 22.52 22.13 8.01
N SER A 353 22.93 21.64 6.83
CA SER A 353 22.81 20.22 6.43
C SER A 353 23.48 19.26 7.45
N GLU A 354 24.58 19.70 8.08
CA GLU A 354 25.25 18.99 9.17
C GLU A 354 24.70 19.31 10.58
N THR A 355 23.89 20.36 10.75
CA THR A 355 23.45 20.82 12.08
C THR A 355 22.18 20.06 12.48
N GLN A 356 22.42 18.79 12.77
CA GLN A 356 21.40 17.76 12.86
C GLN A 356 20.62 17.82 14.19
N ASN A 357 19.37 17.36 14.12
CA ASN A 357 18.44 17.18 15.25
C ASN A 357 19.12 16.49 16.45
N VAL A 358 18.71 16.80 17.68
CA VAL A 358 19.26 16.24 18.94
C VAL A 358 19.44 14.71 18.87
N ILE A 359 18.46 14.00 18.29
CA ILE A 359 18.51 12.54 18.10
C ILE A 359 19.69 12.13 17.22
N TYR A 360 19.85 12.78 16.07
CA TYR A 360 20.92 12.52 15.11
C TYR A 360 22.29 12.92 15.68
N SER A 361 22.36 13.98 16.49
CA SER A 361 23.57 14.35 17.24
C SER A 361 23.98 13.22 18.20
N ALA A 362 23.05 12.79 19.06
CA ALA A 362 23.24 11.69 20.01
C ALA A 362 23.52 10.32 19.36
N THR A 363 23.14 10.14 18.10
CA THR A 363 23.27 8.87 17.35
C THR A 363 24.08 9.01 16.05
N SER A 364 25.01 9.98 16.04
CA SER A 364 25.69 10.46 14.82
C SER A 364 26.40 9.39 14.00
N ASP A 365 26.98 8.34 14.60
CA ASP A 365 27.58 7.23 13.85
C ASP A 365 26.55 6.40 13.06
N ALA A 366 25.38 6.17 13.65
CA ALA A 366 24.28 5.44 13.01
C ALA A 366 23.65 6.30 11.89
N PHE A 367 23.45 7.60 12.15
CA PHE A 367 22.93 8.53 11.15
C PHE A 367 23.89 8.71 9.96
N ARG A 368 25.20 8.88 10.21
CA ARG A 368 26.23 8.92 9.14
C ARG A 368 26.26 7.63 8.32
N LYS A 369 26.00 6.48 8.93
CA LYS A 369 25.88 5.21 8.21
C LYS A 369 24.68 5.24 7.25
N TYR A 370 23.50 5.63 7.75
CA TYR A 370 22.27 5.79 6.96
C TYR A 370 22.44 6.76 5.78
N GLN A 371 22.98 7.97 6.01
CA GLN A 371 23.22 8.97 4.96
C GLN A 371 24.11 8.44 3.83
N LYS A 372 25.24 7.78 4.16
CA LYS A 372 26.14 7.20 3.16
C LYS A 372 25.47 6.17 2.25
N VAL A 373 24.48 5.43 2.76
CA VAL A 373 23.71 4.47 1.96
C VAL A 373 22.74 5.20 1.03
N LEU A 374 22.06 6.26 1.49
CA LEU A 374 21.20 7.08 0.63
C LEU A 374 21.97 7.75 -0.51
N GLU A 375 23.09 8.41 -0.20
CA GLU A 375 23.95 9.11 -1.17
C GLU A 375 24.39 8.19 -2.33
N LYS A 376 24.63 6.89 -2.06
CA LYS A 376 24.99 5.88 -3.06
C LYS A 376 23.92 5.78 -4.16
N TYR A 377 22.63 5.82 -3.80
CA TYR A 377 21.53 5.72 -4.77
C TYR A 377 21.27 7.06 -5.48
N GLU A 378 21.46 8.19 -4.80
CA GLU A 378 21.32 9.53 -5.41
C GLU A 378 22.42 9.82 -6.44
N LYS A 379 23.67 9.45 -6.15
CA LYS A 379 24.80 9.58 -7.08
C LYS A 379 24.61 8.72 -8.33
N ASN A 380 24.09 7.50 -8.19
CA ASN A 380 23.73 6.64 -9.32
C ASN A 380 22.58 7.20 -10.18
N ARG A 381 21.65 7.98 -9.60
CA ARG A 381 20.59 8.67 -10.36
C ARG A 381 21.15 9.80 -11.22
N LYS A 382 22.12 10.57 -10.70
CA LYS A 382 22.76 11.69 -11.43
C LYS A 382 23.60 11.23 -12.65
N SER A 383 23.89 9.93 -12.81
CA SER A 383 24.54 9.37 -14.02
C SER A 383 23.58 8.93 -15.13
N ASP A 384 22.33 8.57 -14.82
CA ASP A 384 21.32 8.16 -15.81
C ASP A 384 20.54 9.37 -16.36
N PHE A 385 21.21 10.22 -17.14
CA PHE A 385 20.60 11.41 -17.75
C PHE A 385 19.67 11.09 -18.94
N SER A 386 18.52 10.48 -18.65
CA SER A 386 17.33 10.46 -19.52
C SER A 386 16.02 10.56 -18.71
N VAL A 387 16.02 11.42 -17.68
CA VAL A 387 14.93 11.51 -16.69
C VAL A 387 13.63 12.07 -17.31
N ARG A 388 12.63 11.19 -17.44
CA ARG A 388 11.22 11.59 -17.57
C ARG A 388 10.75 12.18 -16.23
N PRO A 389 9.95 13.27 -16.20
CA PRO A 389 9.61 14.02 -14.98
C PRO A 389 8.59 13.33 -14.04
N LYS A 390 8.51 12.00 -14.03
CA LYS A 390 7.54 11.21 -13.25
C LYS A 390 8.16 10.13 -12.36
N THR A 391 9.49 10.14 -12.16
CA THR A 391 10.20 9.12 -11.38
C THR A 391 10.41 9.54 -9.92
N LEU A 392 10.13 8.62 -8.99
CA LEU A 392 10.31 8.83 -7.56
C LEU A 392 11.80 9.09 -7.20
N SER A 393 12.02 9.80 -6.09
CA SER A 393 13.35 9.95 -5.51
C SER A 393 13.80 8.69 -4.76
N PRO A 394 15.12 8.47 -4.54
CA PRO A 394 15.60 7.34 -3.74
C PRO A 394 15.00 7.29 -2.33
N LYS A 395 14.77 8.45 -1.70
CA LYS A 395 14.07 8.56 -0.40
C LYS A 395 12.59 8.18 -0.52
N GLN A 396 11.90 8.61 -1.58
CA GLN A 396 10.51 8.21 -1.85
C GLN A 396 10.36 6.71 -2.11
N HIS A 397 11.33 6.04 -2.75
CA HIS A 397 11.31 4.58 -2.90
C HIS A 397 11.27 3.82 -1.56
N LEU A 398 11.85 4.37 -0.49
CA LEU A 398 11.82 3.76 0.85
C LEU A 398 10.43 3.85 1.50
N LEU A 399 9.64 4.86 1.12
CA LEU A 399 8.29 5.11 1.62
C LEU A 399 7.23 4.27 0.88
N CYS A 400 7.60 3.53 -0.17
CA CYS A 400 6.67 2.75 -0.97
C CYS A 400 6.05 1.58 -0.19
N THR A 401 4.74 1.39 -0.35
CA THR A 401 4.00 0.24 0.17
C THR A 401 4.58 -1.11 -0.30
N PRO A 402 4.59 -2.16 0.54
CA PRO A 402 4.94 -3.50 0.10
C PRO A 402 3.82 -4.23 -0.66
N VAL A 403 2.66 -3.59 -0.86
CA VAL A 403 1.44 -4.23 -1.37
C VAL A 403 1.10 -3.78 -2.79
N LEU A 404 0.84 -4.75 -3.67
CA LEU A 404 0.21 -4.58 -4.98
C LEU A 404 -1.25 -5.04 -4.95
N ARG A 405 -2.12 -4.34 -5.67
CA ARG A 405 -3.55 -4.65 -5.77
C ARG A 405 -3.89 -5.25 -7.13
N GLY A 406 -4.68 -6.31 -7.13
CA GLY A 406 -4.98 -7.03 -8.36
C GLY A 406 -5.87 -8.24 -8.18
N TYR A 407 -5.85 -9.15 -9.15
CA TYR A 407 -6.73 -10.31 -9.24
C TYR A 407 -5.93 -11.62 -9.34
N CYS A 408 -6.30 -12.62 -8.53
CA CYS A 408 -5.77 -13.97 -8.66
C CYS A 408 -6.64 -14.78 -9.62
N LEU A 409 -6.13 -15.13 -10.80
CA LEU A 409 -6.88 -15.89 -11.82
C LEU A 409 -7.25 -17.29 -11.33
N THR A 410 -6.37 -17.94 -10.55
CA THR A 410 -6.61 -19.29 -10.01
C THR A 410 -7.73 -19.32 -8.96
N SER A 411 -7.80 -18.32 -8.08
CA SER A 411 -8.82 -18.27 -7.02
C SER A 411 -10.00 -17.34 -7.31
N LYS A 412 -10.03 -16.73 -8.50
CA LYS A 412 -11.09 -15.86 -9.04
C LYS A 412 -11.51 -14.76 -8.07
N SER A 413 -10.51 -14.09 -7.50
CA SER A 413 -10.73 -13.14 -6.41
C SER A 413 -9.74 -11.99 -6.44
N TRP A 414 -10.25 -10.79 -6.18
CA TRP A 414 -9.46 -9.61 -5.83
C TRP A 414 -8.59 -9.88 -4.59
N ALA A 415 -7.37 -9.37 -4.63
CA ALA A 415 -6.33 -9.65 -3.63
C ALA A 415 -5.27 -8.54 -3.54
N GLU A 416 -4.66 -8.50 -2.36
CA GLU A 416 -3.46 -7.76 -2.00
C GLU A 416 -2.27 -8.74 -2.01
N PHE A 417 -1.22 -8.42 -2.77
CA PHE A 417 -0.04 -9.26 -3.04
C PHE A 417 1.24 -8.55 -2.58
N ASP A 418 2.23 -9.29 -2.08
CA ASP A 418 3.51 -8.71 -1.69
C ASP A 418 4.38 -8.41 -2.93
N VAL A 419 4.88 -7.17 -3.06
CA VAL A 419 5.73 -6.71 -4.17
C VAL A 419 6.91 -7.65 -4.42
N ASP A 420 7.54 -8.15 -3.36
CA ASP A 420 8.73 -8.99 -3.44
C ASP A 420 8.44 -10.35 -4.12
N ASN A 421 7.27 -10.94 -3.86
CA ASN A 421 6.85 -12.28 -4.29
C ASN A 421 6.30 -12.35 -5.73
N VAL A 422 6.20 -11.21 -6.42
CA VAL A 422 5.83 -11.13 -7.85
C VAL A 422 7.02 -11.46 -8.74
N CYS A 423 6.84 -12.34 -9.73
CA CYS A 423 7.87 -12.72 -10.70
C CYS A 423 7.34 -12.68 -12.15
N PRO A 424 8.22 -12.54 -13.16
CA PRO A 424 7.87 -12.78 -14.56
C PRO A 424 7.25 -14.15 -14.76
N ILE A 425 6.34 -14.26 -15.73
CA ILE A 425 5.76 -15.55 -16.09
C ILE A 425 6.78 -16.41 -16.84
N HIS A 426 6.97 -17.63 -16.38
CA HIS A 426 7.51 -18.71 -17.21
C HIS A 426 6.37 -19.30 -18.04
N TRP A 427 6.43 -19.04 -19.35
CA TRP A 427 5.50 -19.54 -20.36
C TRP A 427 5.96 -20.89 -20.92
N SER A 428 5.02 -21.74 -21.33
CA SER A 428 5.29 -23.04 -21.92
C SER A 428 5.20 -23.00 -23.46
N GLU A 429 6.23 -22.46 -24.11
CA GLU A 429 6.34 -22.33 -25.58
C GLU A 429 5.98 -23.62 -26.35
N ASP A 430 6.36 -24.78 -25.83
CA ASP A 430 6.09 -26.10 -26.43
C ASP A 430 4.63 -26.59 -26.28
N ALA A 431 3.75 -25.91 -25.53
CA ALA A 431 2.43 -26.42 -25.16
C ALA A 431 1.55 -26.68 -26.39
N PHE A 432 1.40 -25.67 -27.24
CA PHE A 432 0.58 -25.77 -28.45
C PHE A 432 1.21 -26.71 -29.50
N ALA A 433 2.54 -26.73 -29.60
CA ALA A 433 3.26 -27.67 -30.46
C ALA A 433 2.95 -29.14 -30.09
N ARG A 434 2.90 -29.47 -28.80
CA ARG A 434 2.62 -30.83 -28.27
C ARG A 434 1.14 -31.22 -28.26
N LEU A 435 0.22 -30.29 -28.53
CA LEU A 435 -1.21 -30.57 -28.60
C LEU A 435 -1.53 -31.43 -29.85
N VAL A 436 -2.37 -32.45 -29.72
CA VAL A 436 -2.84 -33.26 -30.87
C VAL A 436 -4.20 -32.73 -31.30
N LEU A 437 -4.28 -32.16 -32.50
CA LEU A 437 -5.51 -31.64 -33.12
C LEU A 437 -5.66 -32.21 -34.55
N PRO A 438 -6.89 -32.20 -35.11
CA PRO A 438 -7.09 -32.47 -36.53
C PRO A 438 -6.27 -31.55 -37.45
N HIS A 439 -5.96 -32.03 -38.66
CA HIS A 439 -5.13 -31.32 -39.63
C HIS A 439 -5.70 -29.92 -39.95
N GLY A 440 -4.83 -28.91 -40.02
CA GLY A 440 -5.20 -27.52 -40.33
C GLY A 440 -5.84 -26.74 -39.16
N CYS A 441 -6.41 -27.40 -38.15
CA CYS A 441 -7.02 -26.69 -37.01
C CYS A 441 -6.04 -25.80 -36.26
N LYS A 442 -4.77 -26.21 -36.13
CA LYS A 442 -3.72 -25.39 -35.48
C LYS A 442 -3.47 -24.07 -36.21
N GLU A 443 -3.34 -24.14 -37.53
CA GLU A 443 -3.07 -22.97 -38.39
C GLU A 443 -4.22 -21.96 -38.30
N ILE A 444 -5.47 -22.46 -38.34
CA ILE A 444 -6.67 -21.64 -38.18
C ILE A 444 -6.69 -20.98 -36.79
N ILE A 445 -6.55 -21.76 -35.71
CA ILE A 445 -6.56 -21.23 -34.34
C ILE A 445 -5.48 -20.14 -34.18
N HIS A 446 -4.24 -20.43 -34.59
CA HIS A 446 -3.13 -19.50 -34.44
C HIS A 446 -3.35 -18.22 -35.24
N ALA A 447 -3.76 -18.32 -36.52
CA ALA A 447 -3.98 -17.15 -37.36
C ALA A 447 -5.09 -16.24 -36.84
N PHE A 448 -6.25 -16.80 -36.44
CA PHE A 448 -7.37 -16.00 -35.94
C PHE A 448 -7.08 -15.40 -34.56
N VAL A 449 -6.44 -16.14 -33.65
CA VAL A 449 -6.12 -15.62 -32.31
C VAL A 449 -5.04 -14.55 -32.39
N GLN A 450 -4.00 -14.74 -33.22
CA GLN A 450 -2.95 -13.74 -33.42
C GLN A 450 -3.51 -12.45 -34.03
N GLU A 451 -4.30 -12.53 -35.09
CA GLU A 451 -5.00 -11.38 -35.70
C GLU A 451 -5.85 -10.65 -34.65
N GLN A 452 -6.72 -11.38 -33.95
CA GLN A 452 -7.65 -10.82 -32.98
C GLN A 452 -6.95 -10.15 -31.77
N LEU A 453 -5.81 -10.68 -31.31
CA LEU A 453 -5.01 -10.07 -30.24
C LEU A 453 -4.15 -8.90 -30.72
N SER A 454 -3.86 -8.81 -32.02
CA SER A 454 -3.07 -7.74 -32.64
C SER A 454 -3.88 -6.51 -33.06
N ARG A 455 -5.22 -6.60 -33.00
CA ARG A 455 -6.14 -5.50 -33.33
C ARG A 455 -6.12 -4.41 -32.26
N ASP A 456 -5.17 -3.50 -32.42
CA ASP A 456 -5.21 -2.15 -31.84
C ASP A 456 -6.10 -1.30 -32.77
N ASP A 457 -7.31 -0.97 -32.31
CA ASP A 457 -8.34 -0.07 -32.88
C ASP A 457 -8.40 0.16 -34.42
N GLY A 458 -9.46 -0.34 -35.10
CA GLY A 458 -9.87 0.33 -36.36
C GLY A 458 -10.71 -0.38 -37.42
N PHE A 459 -11.02 -1.68 -37.34
CA PHE A 459 -11.84 -2.36 -38.35
C PHE A 459 -13.22 -2.76 -37.82
N ASP A 460 -14.12 -1.79 -37.76
CA ASP A 460 -15.50 -1.94 -37.31
C ASP A 460 -16.40 -2.53 -38.40
N ASP A 461 -17.39 -3.34 -38.01
CA ASP A 461 -18.44 -3.82 -38.92
C ASP A 461 -19.43 -2.66 -39.26
N ILE A 462 -20.41 -2.91 -40.13
CA ILE A 462 -21.44 -1.94 -40.56
C ILE A 462 -22.20 -1.32 -39.37
N ILE A 463 -22.18 -1.96 -38.20
CA ILE A 463 -22.65 -1.43 -36.93
C ILE A 463 -21.50 -1.51 -35.92
N SER A 464 -21.14 -0.35 -35.35
CA SER A 464 -20.02 -0.27 -34.41
C SER A 464 -20.17 -1.23 -33.23
N GLY A 465 -19.13 -2.02 -32.99
CA GLY A 465 -19.01 -2.93 -31.86
C GLY A 465 -19.69 -4.30 -32.00
N LYS A 466 -20.22 -4.68 -33.18
CA LYS A 466 -20.73 -6.04 -33.46
C LYS A 466 -19.72 -6.87 -34.27
N GLY A 467 -19.73 -8.19 -34.09
CA GLY A 467 -18.93 -9.12 -34.89
C GLY A 467 -17.41 -9.13 -34.62
N LEU A 468 -16.95 -8.41 -33.59
CA LEU A 468 -15.52 -8.24 -33.26
C LEU A 468 -14.97 -9.25 -32.24
N GLY A 469 -15.64 -10.38 -32.01
CA GLY A 469 -15.22 -11.40 -31.04
C GLY A 469 -15.04 -12.77 -31.68
N PHE A 470 -13.90 -13.42 -31.46
CA PHE A 470 -13.64 -14.76 -32.00
C PHE A 470 -14.06 -15.85 -31.02
N ILE A 471 -15.22 -16.45 -31.27
CA ILE A 471 -15.80 -17.50 -30.43
C ILE A 471 -15.58 -18.88 -31.07
N MET A 472 -14.87 -19.75 -30.37
CA MET A 472 -14.61 -21.14 -30.76
C MET A 472 -15.40 -22.12 -29.88
N LEU A 473 -16.03 -23.12 -30.49
CA LEU A 473 -16.67 -24.23 -29.76
C LEU A 473 -15.84 -25.51 -29.88
N LEU A 474 -15.40 -26.04 -28.74
CA LEU A 474 -14.67 -27.29 -28.62
C LEU A 474 -15.64 -28.39 -28.15
N SER A 475 -15.93 -29.37 -29.01
CA SER A 475 -16.90 -30.45 -28.72
C SER A 475 -16.24 -31.83 -28.85
N GLY A 476 -16.66 -32.80 -28.04
CA GLY A 476 -16.10 -34.16 -28.07
C GLY A 476 -16.14 -34.84 -26.71
N ASP A 477 -15.61 -36.05 -26.61
CA ASP A 477 -15.59 -36.84 -25.39
C ASP A 477 -14.81 -36.18 -24.23
N PRO A 478 -15.07 -36.57 -22.96
CA PRO A 478 -14.28 -36.10 -21.82
C PRO A 478 -12.83 -36.63 -21.90
N GLY A 479 -11.86 -35.72 -21.72
CA GLY A 479 -10.44 -36.07 -21.64
C GLY A 479 -9.68 -36.17 -22.97
N VAL A 480 -10.26 -35.68 -24.08
CA VAL A 480 -9.62 -35.60 -25.42
C VAL A 480 -8.74 -34.36 -25.64
N GLY A 481 -8.77 -33.37 -24.75
CA GLY A 481 -7.88 -32.20 -24.81
C GLY A 481 -8.57 -30.83 -24.91
N LYS A 482 -9.91 -30.73 -24.92
CA LYS A 482 -10.67 -29.47 -25.08
C LYS A 482 -10.14 -28.30 -24.23
N THR A 483 -10.17 -28.41 -22.90
CA THR A 483 -9.63 -27.41 -21.95
C THR A 483 -8.15 -27.10 -22.22
N LEU A 484 -7.34 -28.14 -22.49
CA LEU A 484 -5.91 -28.03 -22.77
C LEU A 484 -5.61 -27.24 -24.04
N THR A 485 -6.51 -27.21 -25.02
CA THR A 485 -6.35 -26.38 -26.22
C THR A 485 -6.35 -24.90 -25.87
N ALA A 486 -7.33 -24.43 -25.10
CA ALA A 486 -7.39 -23.04 -24.65
C ALA A 486 -6.21 -22.66 -23.73
N GLU A 487 -5.83 -23.56 -22.82
CA GLU A 487 -4.61 -23.42 -22.00
C GLU A 487 -3.34 -23.27 -22.87
N SER A 488 -3.20 -24.12 -23.90
CA SER A 488 -2.02 -24.11 -24.78
C SER A 488 -1.93 -22.87 -25.66
N VAL A 489 -3.07 -22.35 -26.13
CA VAL A 489 -3.13 -21.12 -26.93
C VAL A 489 -2.79 -19.90 -26.06
N ALA A 490 -3.28 -19.84 -24.83
CA ALA A 490 -2.93 -18.76 -23.91
C ALA A 490 -1.43 -18.75 -23.57
N GLU A 491 -0.82 -19.94 -23.40
CA GLU A 491 0.61 -20.08 -23.16
C GLU A 491 1.47 -19.75 -24.40
N GLU A 492 1.01 -20.05 -25.62
CA GLU A 492 1.73 -19.69 -26.87
C GLU A 492 1.62 -18.19 -27.19
N MET A 493 0.45 -17.59 -26.96
CA MET A 493 0.16 -16.17 -27.25
C MET A 493 0.59 -15.22 -26.13
N HIS A 494 1.15 -15.75 -25.04
CA HIS A 494 1.53 -15.03 -23.83
C HIS A 494 0.38 -14.18 -23.22
N GLN A 495 -0.87 -14.64 -23.34
CA GLN A 495 -2.05 -13.93 -22.83
C GLN A 495 -2.59 -14.52 -21.53
N PRO A 496 -3.29 -13.73 -20.69
CA PRO A 496 -4.00 -14.27 -19.55
C PRO A 496 -5.11 -15.24 -20.00
N LEU A 497 -5.28 -16.34 -19.27
CA LEU A 497 -6.42 -17.23 -19.42
C LEU A 497 -7.40 -16.99 -18.26
N TYR A 498 -8.59 -16.48 -18.57
CA TYR A 498 -9.70 -16.46 -17.63
C TYR A 498 -10.53 -17.74 -17.82
N SER A 499 -10.39 -18.72 -16.94
CA SER A 499 -11.14 -19.99 -17.02
C SER A 499 -12.30 -20.00 -16.03
N MET A 500 -13.50 -20.36 -16.49
CA MET A 500 -14.73 -20.42 -15.71
C MET A 500 -15.54 -21.67 -16.06
N SER A 501 -16.06 -22.39 -15.07
CA SER A 501 -17.05 -23.45 -15.33
C SER A 501 -18.44 -22.84 -15.51
N ALA A 502 -19.24 -23.43 -16.39
CA ALA A 502 -20.65 -23.08 -16.59
C ALA A 502 -21.47 -23.05 -15.27
N GLY A 503 -21.11 -23.88 -14.28
CA GLY A 503 -21.78 -23.90 -12.96
C GLY A 503 -21.44 -22.70 -12.05
N GLU A 504 -20.39 -21.93 -12.35
CA GLU A 504 -20.02 -20.74 -11.58
C GLU A 504 -20.83 -19.49 -11.96
N LEU A 505 -21.57 -19.54 -13.09
CA LEU A 505 -22.36 -18.42 -13.60
C LEU A 505 -23.64 -18.15 -12.78
N GLY A 506 -24.04 -19.08 -11.90
CA GLY A 506 -25.26 -18.98 -11.09
C GLY A 506 -26.43 -19.81 -11.63
N GLU A 507 -27.52 -19.83 -10.88
CA GLU A 507 -28.71 -20.67 -11.16
C GLU A 507 -29.87 -19.87 -11.76
N THR A 508 -29.87 -18.55 -11.58
CA THR A 508 -30.90 -17.63 -12.08
C THR A 508 -30.42 -16.80 -13.25
N ALA A 509 -31.37 -16.31 -14.06
CA ALA A 509 -31.05 -15.49 -15.23
C ALA A 509 -30.37 -14.15 -14.87
N ALA A 510 -30.62 -13.61 -13.68
CA ALA A 510 -29.98 -12.38 -13.19
C ALA A 510 -28.53 -12.65 -12.77
N GLU A 511 -28.27 -13.68 -11.96
CA GLU A 511 -26.91 -14.07 -11.57
C GLU A 511 -26.04 -14.37 -12.80
N VAL A 512 -26.59 -15.10 -13.79
CA VAL A 512 -25.92 -15.37 -15.06
C VAL A 512 -25.69 -14.09 -15.87
N GLU A 513 -26.62 -13.13 -15.87
CA GLU A 513 -26.43 -11.86 -16.59
C GLU A 513 -25.31 -11.03 -15.96
N ASP A 514 -25.34 -10.85 -14.63
CA ASP A 514 -24.34 -10.09 -13.85
C ASP A 514 -22.96 -10.75 -13.92
N SER A 515 -22.91 -12.08 -13.78
CA SER A 515 -21.64 -12.83 -13.77
C SER A 515 -21.00 -12.88 -15.16
N LEU A 516 -21.78 -13.03 -16.24
CA LEU A 516 -21.25 -12.93 -17.60
C LEU A 516 -20.78 -11.52 -17.90
N GLU A 517 -21.55 -10.50 -17.52
CA GLU A 517 -21.19 -9.09 -17.77
C GLU A 517 -19.85 -8.74 -17.15
N LEU A 518 -19.65 -9.06 -15.87
CA LEU A 518 -18.38 -8.88 -15.16
C LEU A 518 -17.24 -9.64 -15.85
N VAL A 519 -17.43 -10.93 -16.16
CA VAL A 519 -16.34 -11.76 -16.72
C VAL A 519 -15.97 -11.36 -18.14
N LEU A 520 -16.94 -10.99 -18.98
CA LEU A 520 -16.69 -10.47 -20.33
C LEU A 520 -16.00 -9.10 -20.28
N GLU A 521 -16.37 -8.23 -19.35
CA GLU A 521 -15.72 -6.93 -19.14
C GLU A 521 -14.26 -7.10 -18.69
N LEU A 522 -14.00 -7.94 -17.66
CA LEU A 522 -12.65 -8.22 -17.18
C LEU A 522 -11.79 -8.88 -18.25
N ALA A 523 -12.33 -9.87 -18.98
CA ALA A 523 -11.60 -10.52 -20.06
C ALA A 523 -11.21 -9.53 -21.18
N ARG A 524 -12.13 -8.66 -21.60
CA ARG A 524 -11.85 -7.59 -22.56
C ARG A 524 -10.80 -6.60 -22.03
N LYS A 525 -10.94 -6.14 -20.78
CA LYS A 525 -10.04 -5.15 -20.17
C LYS A 525 -8.60 -5.67 -20.04
N TRP A 526 -8.44 -6.97 -19.81
CA TRP A 526 -7.13 -7.61 -19.63
C TRP A 526 -6.57 -8.22 -20.93
N ASN A 527 -7.25 -8.05 -22.07
CA ASN A 527 -7.01 -8.78 -23.32
C ASN A 527 -6.87 -10.30 -23.13
N ALA A 528 -7.63 -10.84 -22.18
CA ALA A 528 -7.53 -12.22 -21.75
C ALA A 528 -8.35 -13.15 -22.66
N ILE A 529 -7.80 -14.34 -22.90
CA ILE A 529 -8.55 -15.43 -23.50
C ILE A 529 -9.55 -15.94 -22.46
N LEU A 530 -10.84 -15.92 -22.79
CA LEU A 530 -11.91 -16.43 -21.95
C LEU A 530 -12.19 -17.90 -22.29
N LEU A 531 -12.18 -18.77 -21.29
CA LEU A 531 -12.56 -20.17 -21.41
C LEU A 531 -13.78 -20.44 -20.53
N LEU A 532 -14.90 -20.77 -21.16
CA LEU A 532 -16.09 -21.28 -20.49
C LEU A 532 -16.13 -22.81 -20.67
N ASP A 533 -15.82 -23.55 -19.60
CA ASP A 533 -15.74 -25.02 -19.59
C ASP A 533 -17.09 -25.63 -19.17
N GLU A 534 -17.45 -26.77 -19.75
CA GLU A 534 -18.67 -27.54 -19.45
C GLU A 534 -20.00 -26.80 -19.74
N CYS A 535 -20.06 -26.02 -20.82
CA CYS A 535 -21.25 -25.26 -21.26
C CYS A 535 -22.44 -26.11 -21.77
N ASP A 536 -22.46 -27.42 -21.47
CA ASP A 536 -23.51 -28.38 -21.87
C ASP A 536 -24.94 -27.86 -21.56
N MET A 537 -25.13 -27.15 -20.44
CA MET A 537 -26.43 -26.60 -20.05
C MET A 537 -26.90 -25.46 -20.97
N PHE A 538 -25.99 -24.60 -21.42
CA PHE A 538 -26.28 -23.36 -22.14
C PHE A 538 -26.35 -23.53 -23.66
N LEU A 539 -25.71 -24.58 -24.20
CA LEU A 539 -25.60 -24.83 -25.63
C LEU A 539 -26.74 -25.70 -26.21
N GLU A 540 -27.52 -26.36 -25.35
CA GLU A 540 -28.56 -27.31 -25.76
C GLU A 540 -29.80 -26.63 -26.37
N ALA A 541 -30.47 -27.34 -27.29
CA ALA A 541 -31.70 -26.90 -27.93
C ALA A 541 -32.81 -26.53 -26.92
N ARG A 542 -33.48 -25.41 -27.17
CA ARG A 542 -34.59 -24.92 -26.34
C ARG A 542 -35.78 -25.87 -26.41
N THR A 543 -36.38 -26.17 -25.26
CA THR A 543 -37.60 -26.99 -25.18
C THR A 543 -38.75 -26.18 -24.60
N THR A 544 -39.99 -26.41 -25.07
CA THR A 544 -41.17 -25.67 -24.58
C THR A 544 -41.50 -25.95 -23.12
N ALA A 545 -40.97 -27.04 -22.55
CA ALA A 545 -41.16 -27.42 -21.15
C ALA A 545 -40.29 -26.62 -20.17
N ASP A 546 -39.07 -26.22 -20.55
CA ASP A 546 -38.12 -25.57 -19.63
C ASP A 546 -37.96 -24.07 -19.90
N ILE A 547 -38.94 -23.30 -19.43
CA ILE A 547 -38.94 -21.84 -19.50
C ILE A 547 -37.76 -21.23 -18.72
N ARG A 548 -37.25 -21.89 -17.66
CA ARG A 548 -36.14 -21.36 -16.86
C ARG A 548 -34.84 -21.43 -17.64
N ARG A 549 -34.49 -22.61 -18.15
CA ARG A 549 -33.31 -22.83 -18.98
C ARG A 549 -33.33 -22.00 -20.26
N ASN A 550 -34.48 -21.89 -20.93
CA ASN A 550 -34.61 -21.06 -22.12
C ASN A 550 -34.30 -19.57 -21.86
N ARG A 551 -34.55 -19.06 -20.65
CA ARG A 551 -34.13 -17.70 -20.26
C ARG A 551 -32.62 -17.62 -20.09
N LEU A 552 -31.98 -18.59 -19.44
CA LEU A 552 -30.52 -18.66 -19.30
C LEU A 552 -29.83 -18.67 -20.68
N ILE A 553 -30.29 -19.54 -21.59
CA ILE A 553 -29.81 -19.62 -22.99
C ILE A 553 -29.97 -18.28 -23.71
N SER A 554 -31.10 -17.59 -23.51
CA SER A 554 -31.38 -16.29 -24.14
C SER A 554 -30.47 -15.16 -23.62
N VAL A 555 -30.18 -15.13 -22.31
CA VAL A 555 -29.22 -14.19 -21.70
C VAL A 555 -27.81 -14.46 -22.23
N PHE A 556 -27.40 -15.73 -22.24
CA PHE A 556 -26.08 -16.16 -22.72
C PHE A 556 -25.85 -15.73 -24.19
N LEU A 557 -26.77 -16.07 -25.10
CA LEU A 557 -26.70 -15.67 -26.51
C LEU A 557 -26.68 -14.14 -26.74
N LYS A 558 -27.43 -13.38 -25.93
CA LYS A 558 -27.44 -11.91 -25.96
C LYS A 558 -26.07 -11.35 -25.59
N LYS A 559 -25.43 -11.88 -24.53
CA LYS A 559 -24.09 -11.43 -24.09
C LYS A 559 -22.98 -11.82 -25.08
N LEU A 560 -23.08 -13.01 -25.70
CA LEU A 560 -22.11 -13.43 -26.74
C LEU A 560 -22.11 -12.53 -28.00
N GLU A 561 -23.26 -11.98 -28.39
CA GLU A 561 -23.39 -11.16 -29.62
C GLU A 561 -22.55 -9.87 -29.59
N TYR A 562 -22.24 -9.36 -28.40
CA TYR A 562 -21.51 -8.11 -28.18
C TYR A 562 -20.13 -8.32 -27.56
N TYR A 563 -19.66 -9.57 -27.42
CA TYR A 563 -18.34 -9.82 -26.87
C TYR A 563 -17.24 -9.48 -27.90
N GLN A 564 -16.17 -8.85 -27.41
CA GLN A 564 -15.02 -8.41 -28.18
C GLN A 564 -13.77 -8.98 -27.50
N GLY A 565 -13.13 -9.96 -28.14
CA GLY A 565 -12.07 -10.77 -27.53
C GLY A 565 -12.06 -12.21 -28.05
N VAL A 566 -11.22 -13.07 -27.46
CA VAL A 566 -11.11 -14.49 -27.83
C VAL A 566 -11.80 -15.35 -26.78
N MET A 567 -12.76 -16.18 -27.21
CA MET A 567 -13.51 -17.07 -26.33
C MET A 567 -13.45 -18.52 -26.80
N PHE A 568 -13.18 -19.43 -25.86
CA PHE A 568 -13.37 -20.86 -26.01
C PHE A 568 -14.56 -21.33 -25.18
N LEU A 569 -15.50 -22.00 -25.83
CA LEU A 569 -16.59 -22.74 -25.20
C LEU A 569 -16.24 -24.23 -25.26
N THR A 570 -16.49 -24.99 -24.19
CA THR A 570 -16.39 -26.47 -24.26
C THR A 570 -17.73 -27.14 -24.02
N THR A 571 -17.92 -28.29 -24.68
CA THR A 571 -19.09 -29.15 -24.53
C THR A 571 -18.70 -30.62 -24.62
N ASN A 572 -19.42 -31.47 -23.91
CA ASN A 572 -19.38 -32.92 -24.03
C ASN A 572 -20.55 -33.44 -24.88
N ARG A 573 -21.59 -32.62 -25.11
CA ARG A 573 -22.75 -32.95 -25.97
C ARG A 573 -22.49 -32.47 -27.40
N ILE A 574 -22.66 -33.36 -28.38
CA ILE A 574 -22.36 -33.11 -29.81
C ILE A 574 -23.65 -33.04 -30.67
N SER A 575 -24.78 -33.55 -30.17
CA SER A 575 -25.97 -33.87 -30.98
C SER A 575 -27.15 -32.90 -30.88
N ASP A 576 -27.24 -32.06 -29.84
CA ASP A 576 -28.49 -31.40 -29.45
C ASP A 576 -28.32 -29.87 -29.28
N PHE A 577 -27.69 -29.18 -30.23
CA PHE A 577 -27.41 -27.73 -30.14
C PHE A 577 -28.61 -26.82 -30.47
N ASP A 578 -28.72 -25.66 -29.80
CA ASP A 578 -29.58 -24.56 -30.27
C ASP A 578 -28.95 -23.89 -31.51
N ALA A 579 -29.64 -23.94 -32.65
CA ALA A 579 -29.21 -23.35 -33.92
C ALA A 579 -28.91 -21.84 -33.82
N ALA A 580 -29.42 -21.14 -32.81
CA ALA A 580 -29.07 -19.74 -32.55
C ALA A 580 -27.58 -19.50 -32.26
N PHE A 581 -26.82 -20.54 -31.87
CA PHE A 581 -25.37 -20.47 -31.67
C PHE A 581 -24.56 -20.49 -32.99
N GLU A 582 -25.09 -21.08 -34.07
CA GLU A 582 -24.38 -21.18 -35.36
C GLU A 582 -24.04 -19.80 -35.95
N SER A 583 -24.85 -18.78 -35.65
CA SER A 583 -24.63 -17.38 -36.08
C SER A 583 -23.64 -16.58 -35.21
N ARG A 584 -23.08 -17.18 -34.14
CA ARG A 584 -22.19 -16.52 -33.16
C ARG A 584 -20.86 -17.26 -32.98
N ILE A 585 -20.83 -18.58 -33.21
CA ILE A 585 -19.61 -19.38 -33.19
C ILE A 585 -18.91 -19.27 -34.55
N HIS A 586 -17.64 -18.89 -34.53
CA HIS A 586 -16.82 -18.70 -35.72
C HIS A 586 -16.15 -20.00 -36.19
N LEU A 587 -15.81 -20.87 -35.22
CA LEU A 587 -15.18 -22.16 -35.49
C LEU A 587 -15.67 -23.21 -34.50
N THR A 588 -16.24 -24.30 -35.02
CA THR A 588 -16.55 -25.49 -34.23
C THR A 588 -15.50 -26.57 -34.50
N ILE A 589 -14.79 -27.00 -33.46
CA ILE A 589 -13.83 -28.10 -33.52
C ILE A 589 -14.46 -29.33 -32.87
N HIS A 590 -14.72 -30.35 -33.68
CA HIS A 590 -15.12 -31.67 -33.22
C HIS A 590 -13.88 -32.52 -32.96
N TYR A 591 -13.65 -32.90 -31.71
CA TYR A 591 -12.56 -33.77 -31.30
C TYR A 591 -13.00 -35.23 -31.49
N PRO A 592 -12.39 -35.99 -32.42
CA PRO A 592 -12.67 -37.41 -32.54
C PRO A 592 -12.16 -38.17 -31.31
N ALA A 593 -12.65 -39.39 -31.12
CA ALA A 593 -12.04 -40.33 -30.19
C ALA A 593 -10.55 -40.54 -30.53
N LEU A 594 -9.68 -40.54 -29.51
CA LEU A 594 -8.24 -40.66 -29.70
C LEU A 594 -7.88 -42.01 -30.33
N ASP A 595 -7.26 -42.00 -31.51
CA ASP A 595 -6.80 -43.18 -32.21
C ASP A 595 -5.51 -43.77 -31.58
N THR A 596 -5.07 -44.92 -32.06
CA THR A 596 -3.87 -45.59 -31.53
C THR A 596 -2.60 -44.75 -31.71
N ALA A 597 -2.47 -44.00 -32.80
CA ALA A 597 -1.30 -43.13 -33.03
C ALA A 597 -1.29 -41.93 -32.06
N SER A 598 -2.43 -41.26 -31.88
CA SER A 598 -2.59 -40.17 -30.91
C SER A 598 -2.32 -40.64 -29.48
N ARG A 599 -2.84 -41.82 -29.09
CA ARG A 599 -2.57 -42.40 -27.77
C ARG A 599 -1.09 -42.72 -27.59
N LEU A 600 -0.42 -43.30 -28.61
CA LEU A 600 1.03 -43.57 -28.57
C LEU A 600 1.83 -42.27 -28.37
N TYR A 601 1.51 -41.21 -29.11
CA TYR A 601 2.13 -39.91 -28.96
C TYR A 601 1.94 -39.36 -27.54
N ILE A 602 0.72 -39.42 -27.00
CA ILE A 602 0.40 -38.98 -25.63
C ILE A 602 1.18 -39.79 -24.57
N TRP A 603 1.29 -41.12 -24.74
CA TRP A 603 2.13 -41.97 -23.88
C TRP A 603 3.61 -41.55 -23.92
N LYS A 604 4.19 -41.39 -25.12
CA LYS A 604 5.59 -40.93 -25.30
C LYS A 604 5.81 -39.57 -24.63
N THR A 605 4.91 -38.61 -24.85
CA THR A 605 4.99 -37.27 -24.26
C THR A 605 4.95 -37.32 -22.73
N PHE A 606 3.99 -38.01 -22.11
CA PHE A 606 3.94 -38.08 -20.65
C PHE A 606 5.10 -38.86 -20.03
N VAL A 607 5.60 -39.91 -20.68
CA VAL A 607 6.78 -40.67 -20.21
C VAL A 607 8.06 -39.84 -20.28
N ARG A 608 8.22 -38.97 -21.29
CA ARG A 608 9.38 -38.05 -21.41
C ARG A 608 9.28 -36.82 -20.51
N MET A 609 8.08 -36.34 -20.19
CA MET A 609 7.85 -35.22 -19.26
C MET A 609 8.01 -35.64 -17.78
N GLY A 610 9.19 -36.09 -17.38
CA GLY A 610 9.51 -36.50 -16.01
C GLY A 610 10.98 -36.84 -15.81
N THR A 611 11.33 -37.50 -14.70
CA THR A 611 12.70 -37.97 -14.43
C THR A 611 13.19 -38.93 -15.53
N PRO A 612 14.43 -38.79 -16.02
CA PRO A 612 14.93 -39.52 -17.19
C PRO A 612 15.09 -41.04 -16.99
N GLU A 613 14.97 -41.52 -15.76
CA GLU A 613 15.00 -42.95 -15.40
C GLU A 613 13.67 -43.65 -15.74
N SER A 614 13.44 -43.90 -17.03
CA SER A 614 12.40 -44.81 -17.51
C SER A 614 13.00 -45.98 -18.28
N LEU A 615 12.56 -47.18 -17.94
CA LEU A 615 12.91 -48.44 -18.61
C LEU A 615 11.86 -48.88 -19.64
N LEU A 616 10.85 -48.04 -19.92
CA LEU A 616 9.82 -48.31 -20.92
C LEU A 616 10.42 -48.17 -22.32
N SER A 617 10.37 -49.25 -23.10
CA SER A 617 10.76 -49.21 -24.52
C SER A 617 9.64 -48.64 -25.39
N ASP A 618 9.98 -48.19 -26.60
CA ASP A 618 8.96 -47.74 -27.56
C ASP A 618 7.92 -48.84 -27.88
N GLY A 619 8.32 -50.12 -27.88
CA GLY A 619 7.43 -51.26 -28.06
C GLY A 619 6.46 -51.48 -26.88
N ASP A 620 6.85 -51.13 -25.66
CA ASP A 620 5.95 -51.13 -24.50
C ASP A 620 4.88 -50.05 -24.64
N LEU A 621 5.27 -48.86 -25.12
CA LEU A 621 4.36 -47.74 -25.36
C LEU A 621 3.38 -48.05 -26.50
N GLU A 622 3.83 -48.72 -27.57
CA GLU A 622 2.96 -49.25 -28.63
C GLU A 622 1.96 -50.28 -28.11
N ARG A 623 2.37 -51.16 -27.18
CA ARG A 623 1.47 -52.11 -26.51
C ARG A 623 0.45 -51.38 -25.63
N LEU A 624 0.86 -50.35 -24.90
CA LEU A 624 -0.02 -49.54 -24.05
C LEU A 624 -1.02 -48.70 -24.86
N ALA A 625 -0.63 -48.18 -26.02
CA ALA A 625 -1.46 -47.37 -26.91
C ALA A 625 -2.65 -48.14 -27.53
N LYS A 626 -2.60 -49.48 -27.54
CA LYS A 626 -3.72 -50.33 -27.98
C LYS A 626 -4.89 -50.36 -27.00
N ASN A 627 -4.68 -49.96 -25.74
CA ASN A 627 -5.78 -49.82 -24.78
C ASN A 627 -6.61 -48.57 -25.10
N GLU A 628 -7.94 -48.70 -25.07
CA GLU A 628 -8.88 -47.58 -25.22
C GLU A 628 -8.92 -46.76 -23.94
N VAL A 629 -7.99 -45.81 -23.83
CA VAL A 629 -7.90 -44.85 -22.72
C VAL A 629 -7.74 -43.42 -23.23
N ASN A 630 -8.42 -42.47 -22.60
CA ASN A 630 -8.32 -41.05 -22.95
C ASN A 630 -7.06 -40.39 -22.36
N GLY A 631 -6.71 -39.20 -22.86
CA GLY A 631 -5.48 -38.49 -22.44
C GLY A 631 -5.41 -38.20 -20.94
N ARG A 632 -6.56 -37.87 -20.32
CA ARG A 632 -6.68 -37.67 -18.85
C ARG A 632 -6.40 -38.97 -18.09
N GLN A 633 -6.88 -40.11 -18.58
CA GLN A 633 -6.61 -41.42 -17.98
C GLN A 633 -5.13 -41.80 -18.11
N ILE A 634 -4.49 -41.58 -19.28
CA ILE A 634 -3.06 -41.82 -19.50
C ILE A 634 -2.20 -41.00 -18.54
N LYS A 635 -2.44 -39.68 -18.44
CA LYS A 635 -1.76 -38.77 -17.50
C LYS A 635 -1.84 -39.30 -16.05
N ASN A 636 -3.03 -39.73 -15.62
CA ASN A 636 -3.25 -40.28 -14.28
C ASN A 636 -2.56 -41.64 -14.07
N ILE A 637 -2.48 -42.51 -15.09
CA ILE A 637 -1.76 -43.78 -15.00
C ILE A 637 -0.26 -43.54 -14.82
N ILE A 638 0.36 -42.71 -15.67
CA ILE A 638 1.79 -42.37 -15.57
C ILE A 638 2.11 -41.69 -14.24
N LYS A 639 1.27 -40.75 -13.77
CA LYS A 639 1.46 -40.08 -12.47
C LYS A 639 1.46 -41.09 -11.32
N THR A 640 0.53 -42.04 -11.31
CA THR A 640 0.44 -43.07 -10.25
C THR A 640 1.59 -44.07 -10.35
N ALA A 641 1.95 -44.52 -11.55
CA ALA A 641 3.05 -45.45 -11.76
C ALA A 641 4.40 -44.86 -11.32
N ARG A 642 4.63 -43.56 -11.55
CA ARG A 642 5.82 -42.82 -11.04
C ARG A 642 5.81 -42.66 -9.52
N LEU A 643 4.66 -42.48 -8.88
CA LEU A 643 4.59 -42.45 -7.41
C LEU A 643 5.01 -43.80 -6.81
N LEU A 644 4.54 -44.90 -7.41
CA LEU A 644 4.95 -46.26 -7.01
C LEU A 644 6.45 -46.48 -7.23
N SER A 645 7.00 -46.15 -8.40
CA SER A 645 8.42 -46.37 -8.70
C SER A 645 9.34 -45.51 -7.82
N LYS A 646 8.95 -44.24 -7.54
CA LYS A 646 9.65 -43.35 -6.61
C LYS A 646 9.61 -43.87 -5.17
N GLN A 647 8.50 -44.43 -4.72
CA GLN A 647 8.40 -45.07 -3.39
C GLN A 647 9.31 -46.31 -3.30
N GLN A 648 9.39 -47.09 -4.37
CA GLN A 648 10.26 -48.28 -4.47
C GLN A 648 11.74 -47.94 -4.75
N LYS A 649 12.07 -46.68 -5.04
CA LYS A 649 13.40 -46.18 -5.44
C LYS A 649 13.96 -46.89 -6.68
N VAL A 650 13.09 -47.18 -7.65
CA VAL A 650 13.46 -47.79 -8.94
C VAL A 650 12.98 -46.94 -10.13
N PRO A 651 13.63 -47.06 -11.30
CA PRO A 651 13.17 -46.45 -12.54
C PRO A 651 11.72 -46.83 -12.91
N LEU A 652 11.06 -45.98 -13.69
CA LEU A 652 9.71 -46.27 -14.19
C LEU A 652 9.76 -47.43 -15.20
N ALA A 653 9.29 -48.60 -14.77
CA ALA A 653 9.19 -49.83 -15.57
C ALA A 653 7.73 -50.25 -15.85
N MET A 654 7.54 -51.11 -16.85
CA MET A 654 6.22 -51.60 -17.32
C MET A 654 5.35 -52.20 -16.22
N GLU A 655 5.96 -52.91 -15.26
CA GLU A 655 5.28 -53.52 -14.11
C GLU A 655 4.44 -52.51 -13.29
N HIS A 656 4.95 -51.29 -13.09
CA HIS A 656 4.24 -50.22 -12.39
C HIS A 656 3.00 -49.75 -13.17
N VAL A 657 3.11 -49.67 -14.50
CA VAL A 657 2.02 -49.24 -15.39
C VAL A 657 0.95 -50.33 -15.46
N GLU A 658 1.35 -51.60 -15.62
CA GLU A 658 0.43 -52.75 -15.58
C GLU A 658 -0.27 -52.88 -14.22
N MET A 659 0.43 -52.63 -13.10
CA MET A 659 -0.19 -52.65 -11.77
C MET A 659 -1.28 -51.60 -11.63
N VAL A 660 -1.03 -50.35 -12.07
CA VAL A 660 -2.04 -49.28 -12.05
C VAL A 660 -3.22 -49.59 -12.99
N LEU A 661 -2.96 -50.21 -14.14
CA LEU A 661 -4.01 -50.65 -15.07
C LEU A 661 -4.89 -51.77 -14.47
N LYS A 662 -4.31 -52.77 -13.81
CA LYS A 662 -5.04 -53.85 -13.11
C LYS A 662 -5.92 -53.30 -11.99
N VAL A 663 -5.36 -52.44 -11.13
CA VAL A 663 -6.11 -51.78 -10.04
C VAL A 663 -7.26 -50.94 -10.59
N LYS A 664 -7.06 -50.20 -11.68
CA LYS A 664 -8.14 -49.42 -12.33
C LYS A 664 -9.25 -50.28 -12.95
N LYS A 665 -8.95 -51.50 -13.40
CA LYS A 665 -9.94 -52.44 -13.94
C LYS A 665 -10.74 -53.17 -12.85
N GLY A 666 -10.31 -53.08 -11.58
CA GLY A 666 -10.88 -53.87 -10.50
C GLY A 666 -10.39 -55.33 -10.49
N ASP A 667 -9.34 -55.65 -11.26
CA ASP A 667 -8.74 -56.98 -11.37
C ASP A 667 -7.89 -57.31 -10.12
N PHE A 668 -8.54 -57.41 -8.95
CA PHE A 668 -7.92 -57.92 -7.74
C PHE A 668 -7.72 -59.42 -7.89
N ILE A 669 -6.45 -59.85 -7.89
CA ILE A 669 -6.11 -61.26 -7.75
C ILE A 669 -6.59 -61.71 -6.36
N ASP A 670 -7.42 -62.76 -6.31
CA ASP A 670 -7.86 -63.40 -5.07
C ASP A 670 -6.66 -64.09 -4.39
N GLY A 671 -5.89 -63.27 -3.67
CA GLY A 671 -4.58 -63.59 -3.10
C GLY A 671 -4.66 -64.23 -1.73
N THR A 672 -5.67 -65.05 -1.46
CA THR A 672 -5.81 -65.78 -0.19
C THR A 672 -4.82 -66.95 -0.05
N ARG A 673 -3.51 -66.64 -0.07
CA ARG A 673 -2.45 -67.51 0.47
C ARG A 673 -1.71 -66.83 1.61
N ARG A 674 -2.23 -67.10 2.82
CA ARG A 674 -1.64 -66.88 4.15
C ARG A 674 -0.12 -66.66 4.14
N ILE A 675 0.32 -65.41 4.28
CA ILE A 675 1.62 -65.11 4.86
C ILE A 675 1.45 -65.22 6.37
N GLY A 676 1.91 -66.33 6.95
CA GLY A 676 1.89 -66.52 8.38
C GLY A 676 2.92 -65.61 9.05
N TYR A 677 2.47 -64.68 9.89
CA TYR A 677 3.34 -63.97 10.83
C TYR A 677 3.98 -65.00 11.77
N ARG A 678 5.29 -65.25 11.61
CA ARG A 678 6.12 -65.73 12.71
C ARG A 678 6.55 -64.51 13.51
N ALA A 679 6.07 -64.41 14.74
CA ALA A 679 6.64 -63.49 15.72
C ALA A 679 8.03 -64.00 16.14
N SER A 680 8.99 -63.09 16.18
CA SER A 680 10.29 -63.21 16.85
C SER A 680 10.76 -61.78 17.14
#